data_AF-A0A838FH26-F1
#
_entry.id   AF-A0A838FH26-F1
#
_cell.length_a   1.000
_cell.length_b   1.000
_cell.length_c   1.000
_cell.angle_alpha   90.00
_cell.angle_beta   90.00
_cell.angle_gamma   90.00
#
_symmetry.space_group_name_H-M   'P 1'
#
loop_
_entity.id
_entity.type
_entity.pdbx_description
1 polymer ?
#
loop_
_entity_poly.entity_id
_entity_poly.type
_entity_poly.pdbx_seq_one_letter_code
_entity_poly.pdbx_strand_id
1 'polypeptide(L)'
;GLYRSKDGGETWEQILSKDDSTGCYDVKFDPVNPLILYASLWQAHRTPYALSSGGKGSGLYKSIDGGDHWKLISENPGLPVGLLGKITTAPAANGNRIYALVENENGGLFRSDDGGEHWQQVNTDKNLRQRPWYFSQIYSDPKNADVVIVLNVSAWISRDAGKTFSPIHNHHGDNHDLWWNPDNSLNWIQADDGGGEITFDGGNTFTEEDFPTAQFYHVTLDNDFPYGIYGAQQDNSSIKIKSRTDEYSIDEGDWYPVAGGEAGYIVADPLDADITYGGEYDGQLSKYNKKNNQYQVISVFPEAWIGSGAESKQYRFNWTFPISISPHNPKELFVTSQYVHRSFDGGNNWETISTDLTRHDPNTLKVSGGPITKDNTGAEVYADIFAFAESYVKEGVLWAGSDDGLIHVSKDDGKSWNNVSVPASQLNEFALISIIEPSHYDAATAYIAATRYKSDDVKPYLFKTKDYGKTWTLIVLGIPINDYTRCIREDPNKKGMLYAGTERGIYISFDDGDHWQSLQLNLPVTPIHDMQVHKREKDLVVATHGRSFWILDDLTPLYQLNDTIKNSLAHLFKPRDAYKTSGGSYFDIKMQTGENAPTGVMLHYYLKNKPSEELRMVISTAAGDTVITYSSMKDKKGESIKISKEFYEDRKLRRPGILPVDSGMNTFIWDLRYPDAKQVEGTNVMWAGSVIGPQAVPGNYIAKMVIGDSLINEQPFTIVTDPRLNISATDYAAQFELLMKINKKLSETHVAINKINKAIKAINDYVGGVPDTALASEFKKLSVPLVDSLTAVKGQLYQYKASAPQDVLANPVMLNDKLAGVGSAVSSADAKPTAQSYKAFDDITARINVQLWKLKRILDEKIPQFNKKVEDAKIPAVNLPED
;
A
#
# COMPACT_ATOMS: atom_id res chain seq x y z
N GLY A 1 22.01 -22.13 -23.50
CA GLY A 1 23.38 -22.59 -23.18
C GLY A 1 23.93 -21.88 -21.96
N LEU A 2 25.13 -22.27 -21.51
CA LEU A 2 25.90 -21.64 -20.42
C LEU A 2 26.90 -20.63 -20.99
N TYR A 3 26.99 -19.47 -20.33
CA TYR A 3 27.95 -18.42 -20.66
C TYR A 3 28.87 -18.14 -19.46
N ARG A 4 30.10 -17.69 -19.73
CA ARG A 4 31.11 -17.35 -18.73
C ARG A 4 31.77 -16.03 -19.07
N SER A 5 32.03 -15.22 -18.04
CA SER A 5 32.90 -14.05 -18.11
C SER A 5 34.20 -14.30 -17.33
N LYS A 6 35.31 -13.74 -17.82
CA LYS A 6 36.63 -13.76 -17.17
C LYS A 6 37.10 -12.37 -16.69
N ASP A 7 36.23 -11.36 -16.81
CA ASP A 7 36.55 -9.93 -16.66
C ASP A 7 35.53 -9.18 -15.79
N GLY A 8 34.82 -9.89 -14.91
CA GLY A 8 33.85 -9.26 -14.01
C GLY A 8 32.51 -8.91 -14.67
N GLY A 9 32.22 -9.50 -15.83
CA GLY A 9 30.94 -9.39 -16.55
C GLY A 9 30.97 -8.44 -17.75
N GLU A 10 32.13 -7.89 -18.13
CA GLU A 10 32.27 -7.00 -19.29
C GLU A 10 32.07 -7.77 -20.61
N THR A 11 32.65 -8.96 -20.72
CA THR A 11 32.48 -9.84 -21.89
C THR A 11 32.05 -11.25 -21.48
N TRP A 12 31.26 -11.89 -22.35
CA TRP A 12 30.67 -13.21 -22.13
C TRP A 12 30.95 -14.15 -23.31
N GLU A 13 31.40 -15.36 -22.99
CA GLU A 13 31.66 -16.45 -23.94
C GLU A 13 30.65 -17.58 -23.70
N GLN A 14 30.03 -18.11 -24.77
CA GLN A 14 29.19 -19.32 -24.68
C GLN A 14 30.08 -20.55 -24.59
N ILE A 15 30.07 -21.24 -23.44
CA ILE A 15 30.99 -22.36 -23.16
C ILE A 15 30.33 -23.74 -23.18
N LEU A 16 28.99 -23.81 -23.16
CA LEU A 16 28.24 -25.05 -23.29
C LEU A 16 26.85 -24.81 -23.91
N SER A 17 26.50 -25.56 -24.94
CA SER A 17 25.19 -25.49 -25.60
C SER A 17 24.87 -26.80 -26.32
N LYS A 18 23.60 -26.99 -26.69
CA LYS A 18 23.14 -28.18 -27.42
C LYS A 18 22.35 -27.83 -28.67
N ASP A 19 21.26 -27.08 -28.51
CA ASP A 19 20.36 -26.59 -29.56
C ASP A 19 19.57 -25.36 -29.06
N ASP A 20 18.72 -24.80 -29.92
CA ASP A 20 17.93 -23.59 -29.65
C ASP A 20 16.74 -23.80 -28.70
N SER A 21 16.44 -25.06 -28.33
CA SER A 21 15.36 -25.42 -27.40
C SER A 21 15.87 -25.83 -26.02
N THR A 22 17.18 -25.70 -25.78
CA THR A 22 17.85 -26.23 -24.58
C THR A 22 18.61 -25.15 -23.82
N GLY A 23 18.15 -24.89 -22.60
CA GLY A 23 18.79 -23.98 -21.64
C GLY A 23 19.82 -24.70 -20.75
N CYS A 24 20.72 -23.95 -20.11
CA CYS A 24 21.48 -24.46 -18.97
C CYS A 24 20.70 -24.08 -17.71
N TYR A 25 20.23 -25.07 -16.95
CA TYR A 25 19.36 -24.86 -15.79
C TYR A 25 20.13 -24.74 -14.48
N ASP A 26 21.11 -25.63 -14.27
CA ASP A 26 21.89 -25.69 -13.03
C ASP A 26 23.38 -25.70 -13.35
N VAL A 27 24.16 -24.96 -12.56
CA VAL A 27 25.63 -24.96 -12.60
C VAL A 27 26.14 -24.94 -11.18
N LYS A 28 26.90 -25.97 -10.80
CA LYS A 28 27.51 -26.08 -9.48
C LYS A 28 29.02 -26.23 -9.59
N PHE A 29 29.73 -25.50 -8.75
CA PHE A 29 31.15 -25.70 -8.55
C PHE A 29 31.36 -26.82 -7.53
N ASP A 30 32.46 -27.54 -7.70
CA ASP A 30 32.97 -28.37 -6.62
C ASP A 30 33.46 -27.48 -5.45
N PRO A 31 33.08 -27.79 -4.20
CA PRO A 31 33.42 -26.93 -3.06
C PRO A 31 34.90 -26.96 -2.68
N VAL A 32 35.68 -27.92 -3.18
CA VAL A 32 37.11 -28.08 -2.87
C VAL A 32 38.00 -27.70 -4.06
N ASN A 33 37.50 -27.80 -5.29
CA ASN A 33 38.24 -27.42 -6.49
C ASN A 33 37.39 -26.63 -7.51
N PRO A 34 37.54 -25.30 -7.61
CA PRO A 34 36.73 -24.47 -8.49
C PRO A 34 36.97 -24.69 -10.00
N LEU A 35 37.97 -25.50 -10.40
CA LEU A 35 38.13 -25.93 -11.79
C LEU A 35 37.13 -27.02 -12.18
N ILE A 36 36.55 -27.72 -11.19
CA ILE A 36 35.54 -28.73 -11.41
C ILE A 36 34.16 -28.07 -11.37
N LEU A 37 33.40 -28.23 -12.46
CA LEU A 37 32.03 -27.74 -12.56
C LEU A 37 31.11 -28.86 -13.04
N TYR A 38 29.87 -28.81 -12.60
CA TYR A 38 28.77 -29.61 -13.08
C TYR A 38 27.73 -28.68 -13.70
N ALA A 39 27.24 -29.00 -14.90
CA ALA A 39 26.24 -28.21 -15.59
C ALA A 39 25.14 -29.10 -16.15
N SER A 40 23.89 -28.71 -15.90
CA SER A 40 22.69 -29.40 -16.38
C SER A 40 22.08 -28.63 -17.54
N LEU A 41 22.03 -29.26 -18.71
CA LEU A 41 21.23 -28.77 -19.82
C LEU A 41 19.82 -29.35 -19.73
N TRP A 42 18.80 -28.52 -19.92
CA TRP A 42 17.38 -28.88 -19.83
C TRP A 42 16.64 -28.39 -21.07
N GLN A 43 16.06 -29.32 -21.81
CA GLN A 43 15.15 -29.01 -22.92
C GLN A 43 13.74 -28.80 -22.37
N ALA A 44 13.23 -27.57 -22.45
CA ALA A 44 11.92 -27.18 -21.93
C ALA A 44 11.29 -26.06 -22.75
N HIS A 45 9.96 -26.04 -22.81
CA HIS A 45 9.20 -25.03 -23.55
C HIS A 45 7.86 -24.73 -22.86
N ARG A 46 7.45 -23.47 -22.81
CA ARG A 46 6.16 -23.04 -22.23
C ARG A 46 5.42 -22.10 -23.19
N THR A 47 4.12 -22.31 -23.30
CA THR A 47 3.14 -21.50 -24.03
C THR A 47 2.02 -21.08 -23.07
N PRO A 48 1.05 -20.23 -23.47
CA PRO A 48 -0.10 -19.91 -22.61
C PRO A 48 -0.87 -21.13 -22.10
N TYR A 49 -0.93 -22.21 -22.88
CA TYR A 49 -1.82 -23.36 -22.68
C TYR A 49 -1.09 -24.70 -22.48
N ALA A 50 0.24 -24.70 -22.50
CA ALA A 50 1.02 -25.93 -22.36
C ALA A 50 2.46 -25.67 -21.93
N LEU A 51 3.00 -26.64 -21.20
CA LEU A 51 4.40 -26.82 -20.86
C LEU A 51 4.89 -28.15 -21.43
N SER A 52 6.15 -28.22 -21.83
CA SER A 52 6.86 -29.46 -22.10
C SER A 52 8.19 -29.51 -21.34
N SER A 53 8.38 -30.52 -20.49
CA SER A 53 9.65 -30.80 -19.79
C SER A 53 10.32 -32.07 -20.34
N GLY A 54 11.59 -31.93 -20.72
CA GLY A 54 12.46 -33.04 -21.10
C GLY A 54 12.51 -33.32 -22.59
N GLY A 55 13.67 -33.81 -23.02
CA GLY A 55 14.02 -33.91 -24.42
C GLY A 55 15.43 -34.48 -24.64
N LYS A 56 15.80 -34.75 -25.91
CA LYS A 56 17.13 -35.25 -26.28
C LYS A 56 18.25 -34.23 -26.03
N GLY A 57 17.88 -32.95 -25.88
CA GLY A 57 18.80 -31.89 -25.55
C GLY A 57 19.27 -31.91 -24.08
N SER A 58 18.49 -32.54 -23.19
CA SER A 58 18.79 -32.59 -21.76
C SER A 58 19.99 -33.49 -21.44
N GLY A 59 20.77 -33.14 -20.41
CA GLY A 59 21.87 -33.96 -19.93
C GLY A 59 22.71 -33.29 -18.85
N LEU A 60 23.49 -34.09 -18.12
CA LEU A 60 24.40 -33.62 -17.08
C LEU A 60 25.84 -33.68 -17.59
N TYR A 61 26.56 -32.57 -17.47
CA TYR A 61 27.92 -32.40 -17.96
C TYR A 61 28.88 -32.08 -16.81
N LYS A 62 30.14 -32.49 -16.96
CA LYS A 62 31.24 -32.18 -16.05
C LYS A 62 32.39 -31.51 -16.80
N SER A 63 32.92 -30.45 -16.21
CA SER A 63 34.21 -29.84 -16.57
C SER A 63 35.21 -30.10 -15.45
N ILE A 64 36.50 -30.17 -15.79
CA ILE A 64 37.62 -30.26 -14.84
C ILE A 64 38.68 -29.16 -15.06
N ASP A 65 38.41 -28.20 -15.94
CA ASP A 65 39.33 -27.14 -16.37
C ASP A 65 38.70 -25.74 -16.39
N GLY A 66 37.73 -25.50 -15.50
CA GLY A 66 37.10 -24.18 -15.38
C GLY A 66 36.03 -23.89 -16.46
N GLY A 67 35.58 -24.91 -17.19
CA GLY A 67 34.51 -24.83 -18.18
C GLY A 67 35.00 -24.70 -19.62
N ASP A 68 36.28 -24.95 -19.88
CA ASP A 68 36.85 -24.94 -21.23
C ASP A 68 36.48 -26.22 -22.00
N HIS A 69 36.38 -27.36 -21.31
CA HIS A 69 35.90 -28.62 -21.90
C HIS A 69 34.86 -29.32 -21.02
N TRP A 70 33.88 -29.96 -21.67
CA TRP A 70 32.74 -30.61 -21.01
C TRP A 70 32.58 -32.06 -21.45
N LYS A 71 32.44 -32.98 -20.49
CA LYS A 71 32.10 -34.39 -20.68
C LYS A 71 30.64 -34.62 -20.29
N LEU A 72 29.86 -35.28 -21.15
CA LEU A 72 28.52 -35.74 -20.81
C LEU A 72 28.62 -36.91 -19.83
N ILE A 73 28.20 -36.72 -18.59
CA ILE A 73 28.27 -37.73 -17.52
C ILE A 73 26.92 -38.39 -17.22
N SER A 74 25.82 -37.90 -17.80
CA SER A 74 24.51 -38.56 -17.68
C SER A 74 24.39 -39.89 -18.43
N GLU A 75 25.41 -40.25 -19.22
CA GLU A 75 25.53 -41.56 -19.88
C GLU A 75 26.37 -42.56 -19.06
N ASN A 76 26.96 -42.12 -17.95
CA ASN A 76 27.78 -42.98 -17.10
C ASN A 76 26.94 -44.03 -16.35
N PRO A 77 27.55 -45.17 -15.94
CA PRO A 77 26.83 -46.26 -15.28
C PRO A 77 26.06 -45.82 -14.02
N GLY A 78 24.82 -46.29 -13.91
CA GLY A 78 23.97 -46.13 -12.72
C GLY A 78 22.92 -45.02 -12.80
N LEU A 79 23.03 -44.09 -13.74
CA LEU A 79 21.97 -43.14 -14.08
C LEU A 79 20.90 -43.79 -14.99
N PRO A 80 19.67 -43.25 -15.02
CA PRO A 80 18.59 -43.83 -15.81
C PRO A 80 18.80 -43.57 -17.31
N VAL A 81 18.46 -44.57 -18.13
CA VAL A 81 18.50 -44.47 -19.59
C VAL A 81 17.21 -43.87 -20.15
N GLY A 82 17.27 -43.35 -21.38
CA GLY A 82 16.11 -42.82 -22.08
C GLY A 82 16.04 -41.29 -22.05
N LEU A 83 14.82 -40.74 -22.03
CA LEU A 83 14.62 -39.30 -22.08
C LEU A 83 14.89 -38.66 -20.71
N LEU A 84 15.69 -37.60 -20.70
CA LEU A 84 16.02 -36.85 -19.49
C LEU A 84 15.26 -35.52 -19.45
N GLY A 85 14.76 -35.19 -18.28
CA GLY A 85 14.13 -33.91 -17.97
C GLY A 85 15.09 -32.99 -17.22
N LYS A 86 14.54 -32.23 -16.28
CA LYS A 86 15.33 -31.40 -15.37
C LYS A 86 16.24 -32.26 -14.50
N ILE A 87 17.49 -31.86 -14.36
CA ILE A 87 18.47 -32.45 -13.43
C ILE A 87 19.03 -31.32 -12.57
N THR A 88 19.00 -31.48 -11.25
CA THR A 88 19.66 -30.58 -10.29
C THR A 88 20.72 -31.33 -9.52
N THR A 89 21.78 -30.63 -9.14
CA THR A 89 22.95 -31.24 -8.54
C THR A 89 23.39 -30.56 -7.25
N ALA A 90 23.99 -31.35 -6.35
CA ALA A 90 24.60 -30.86 -5.12
C ALA A 90 25.95 -31.57 -4.89
N PRO A 91 27.07 -30.95 -5.32
CA PRO A 91 28.41 -31.38 -4.95
C PRO A 91 28.63 -31.21 -3.44
N ALA A 92 29.04 -32.29 -2.77
CA ALA A 92 29.15 -32.33 -1.32
C ALA A 92 30.51 -31.82 -0.82
N ALA A 93 30.58 -31.44 0.46
CA ALA A 93 31.73 -30.80 1.11
C ALA A 93 33.10 -31.52 0.96
N ASN A 94 33.11 -32.82 0.60
CA ASN A 94 34.33 -33.60 0.44
C ASN A 94 34.95 -33.55 -0.97
N GLY A 95 34.31 -32.88 -1.94
CA GLY A 95 34.80 -32.68 -3.32
C GLY A 95 34.78 -33.92 -4.23
N ASN A 96 34.39 -35.09 -3.70
CA ASN A 96 34.27 -36.33 -4.50
C ASN A 96 32.82 -36.77 -4.66
N ARG A 97 31.97 -36.47 -3.67
CA ARG A 97 30.57 -36.84 -3.72
C ARG A 97 29.74 -35.79 -4.42
N ILE A 98 28.79 -36.25 -5.21
CA ILE A 98 27.76 -35.43 -5.83
C ILE A 98 26.42 -36.14 -5.80
N TYR A 99 25.37 -35.39 -5.48
CA TYR A 99 23.98 -35.82 -5.62
C TYR A 99 23.39 -35.27 -6.91
N ALA A 100 22.52 -36.04 -7.55
CA ALA A 100 21.73 -35.62 -8.70
C ALA A 100 20.27 -36.05 -8.52
N LEU A 101 19.35 -35.09 -8.58
CA LEU A 101 17.91 -35.34 -8.61
C LEU A 101 17.45 -35.30 -10.07
N VAL A 102 16.97 -36.42 -10.59
CA VAL A 102 16.83 -36.64 -12.04
C VAL A 102 15.37 -36.86 -12.43
N GLU A 103 14.83 -35.98 -13.29
CA GLU A 103 13.57 -36.20 -13.96
C GLU A 103 13.72 -37.24 -15.09
N ASN A 104 13.10 -38.39 -14.89
CA ASN A 104 13.00 -39.50 -15.83
C ASN A 104 11.84 -40.41 -15.39
N GLU A 105 11.34 -41.27 -16.26
CA GLU A 105 10.33 -42.30 -15.93
C GLU A 105 10.78 -43.18 -14.75
N ASN A 106 12.07 -43.56 -14.74
CA ASN A 106 12.76 -44.30 -13.67
C ASN A 106 13.67 -43.39 -12.82
N GLY A 107 13.36 -42.09 -12.77
CA GLY A 107 14.15 -41.08 -12.08
C GLY A 107 14.05 -41.15 -10.54
N GLY A 108 14.78 -40.28 -9.86
CA GLY A 108 14.90 -40.26 -8.40
C GLY A 108 16.15 -39.52 -7.95
N LEU A 109 16.57 -39.74 -6.71
CA LEU A 109 17.82 -39.22 -6.16
C LEU A 109 18.96 -40.21 -6.39
N PHE A 110 20.00 -39.74 -7.06
CA PHE A 110 21.22 -40.48 -7.33
C PHE A 110 22.39 -39.85 -6.58
N ARG A 111 23.35 -40.69 -6.20
CA ARG A 111 24.60 -40.28 -5.57
C ARG A 111 25.77 -40.91 -6.32
N SER A 112 26.81 -40.14 -6.54
CA SER A 112 28.13 -40.63 -6.92
C SER A 112 29.13 -40.27 -5.83
N ASP A 113 30.07 -41.15 -5.55
CA ASP A 113 31.17 -40.95 -4.59
C ASP A 113 32.53 -40.74 -5.29
N ASP A 114 32.54 -40.64 -6.62
CA ASP A 114 33.73 -40.53 -7.48
C ASP A 114 33.60 -39.42 -8.55
N GLY A 115 32.87 -38.37 -8.22
CA GLY A 115 32.72 -37.18 -9.06
C GLY A 115 31.89 -37.40 -10.32
N GLY A 116 30.94 -38.34 -10.28
CA GLY A 116 29.99 -38.62 -11.35
C GLY A 116 30.43 -39.71 -12.34
N GLU A 117 31.47 -40.49 -12.06
CA GLU A 117 31.90 -41.61 -12.91
C GLU A 117 31.03 -42.86 -12.71
N HIS A 118 30.59 -43.13 -11.47
CA HIS A 118 29.60 -44.17 -11.17
C HIS A 118 28.49 -43.62 -10.26
N TRP A 119 27.25 -43.97 -10.58
CA TRP A 119 26.07 -43.51 -9.85
C TRP A 119 25.34 -44.65 -9.16
N GLN A 120 24.73 -44.34 -8.03
CA GLN A 120 23.81 -45.21 -7.31
C GLN A 120 22.50 -44.47 -7.06
N GLN A 121 21.37 -45.07 -7.42
CA GLN A 121 20.07 -44.57 -6.97
C GLN A 121 19.93 -44.84 -5.47
N VAL A 122 19.84 -43.77 -4.68
CA VAL A 122 19.77 -43.86 -3.21
C VAL A 122 18.34 -43.68 -2.70
N ASN A 123 17.45 -43.05 -3.47
CA ASN A 123 16.06 -42.86 -3.08
C ASN A 123 15.13 -42.70 -4.31
N THR A 124 13.93 -43.28 -4.23
CA THR A 124 12.88 -43.28 -5.28
C THR A 124 11.59 -42.61 -4.84
N ASP A 125 11.55 -42.01 -3.65
CA ASP A 125 10.38 -41.32 -3.13
C ASP A 125 9.99 -40.16 -4.06
N LYS A 126 8.75 -40.20 -4.52
CA LYS A 126 8.20 -39.19 -5.42
C LYS A 126 8.00 -37.85 -4.73
N ASN A 127 7.89 -37.80 -3.40
CA ASN A 127 7.82 -36.54 -2.64
C ASN A 127 9.05 -35.65 -2.89
N LEU A 128 10.21 -36.26 -3.19
CA LEU A 128 11.44 -35.54 -3.51
C LEU A 128 11.44 -34.96 -4.94
N ARG A 129 10.55 -35.41 -5.83
CA ARG A 129 10.54 -35.04 -7.25
C ARG A 129 9.12 -34.93 -7.83
N GLN A 130 8.31 -34.07 -7.23
CA GLN A 130 7.00 -33.71 -7.76
C GLN A 130 7.17 -32.51 -8.71
N ARG A 131 6.28 -32.42 -9.72
CA ARG A 131 6.24 -31.33 -10.73
C ARG A 131 7.64 -30.75 -11.08
N PRO A 132 8.56 -31.55 -11.64
CA PRO A 132 9.99 -31.20 -11.66
C PRO A 132 10.31 -29.89 -12.33
N TRP A 133 9.54 -29.48 -13.35
CA TRP A 133 9.72 -28.18 -13.99
C TRP A 133 9.63 -27.01 -12.98
N TYR A 134 8.70 -27.09 -12.02
CA TYR A 134 8.42 -26.07 -11.00
C TYR A 134 9.36 -26.23 -9.79
N PHE A 135 9.60 -27.47 -9.35
CA PHE A 135 10.37 -27.80 -8.13
C PHE A 135 11.70 -28.56 -8.40
N SER A 136 12.06 -29.50 -7.53
CA SER A 136 13.20 -30.41 -7.63
C SER A 136 14.55 -29.73 -7.50
N GLN A 137 14.76 -28.95 -6.43
CA GLN A 137 16.08 -28.44 -6.07
C GLN A 137 16.76 -29.30 -5.01
N ILE A 138 18.08 -29.31 -5.00
CA ILE A 138 18.88 -30.08 -4.05
C ILE A 138 20.11 -29.30 -3.60
N TYR A 139 20.38 -29.33 -2.29
CA TYR A 139 21.50 -28.64 -1.66
C TYR A 139 22.17 -29.57 -0.66
N SER A 140 23.50 -29.62 -0.66
CA SER A 140 24.27 -30.36 0.32
C SER A 140 24.85 -29.43 1.38
N ASP A 141 24.95 -29.93 2.61
CA ASP A 141 25.56 -29.20 3.71
C ASP A 141 27.04 -28.87 3.41
N PRO A 142 27.47 -27.61 3.63
CA PRO A 142 28.83 -27.16 3.30
C PRO A 142 29.93 -27.82 4.15
N LYS A 143 29.59 -28.48 5.25
CA LYS A 143 30.53 -29.14 6.16
C LYS A 143 30.30 -30.63 6.34
N ASN A 144 29.17 -31.17 5.90
CA ASN A 144 28.83 -32.58 6.06
C ASN A 144 28.30 -33.22 4.77
N ALA A 145 29.10 -34.10 4.16
CA ALA A 145 28.74 -34.75 2.90
C ALA A 145 27.56 -35.75 2.98
N ASP A 146 27.07 -36.08 4.18
CA ASP A 146 25.91 -36.97 4.37
C ASP A 146 24.59 -36.19 4.55
N VAL A 147 24.64 -34.87 4.72
CA VAL A 147 23.45 -34.03 4.93
C VAL A 147 23.06 -33.35 3.63
N VAL A 148 21.81 -33.54 3.21
CA VAL A 148 21.27 -32.99 1.96
C VAL A 148 19.82 -32.57 2.16
N ILE A 149 19.47 -31.41 1.61
CA ILE A 149 18.13 -30.85 1.58
C ILE A 149 17.60 -30.93 0.15
N VAL A 150 16.35 -31.34 0.00
CA VAL A 150 15.59 -31.30 -1.26
C VAL A 150 14.43 -30.33 -1.09
N LEU A 151 14.32 -29.35 -1.98
CA LEU A 151 13.20 -28.42 -2.00
C LEU A 151 12.18 -28.84 -3.07
N ASN A 152 10.92 -28.86 -2.65
CA ASN A 152 9.76 -29.27 -3.42
C ASN A 152 8.51 -28.63 -2.81
N VAL A 153 7.29 -29.13 -3.10
CA VAL A 153 6.05 -28.69 -2.42
C VAL A 153 6.26 -28.61 -0.90
N SER A 154 6.96 -29.58 -0.32
CA SER A 154 7.56 -29.46 1.01
C SER A 154 9.08 -29.53 0.88
N ALA A 155 9.80 -28.90 1.81
CA ALA A 155 11.22 -29.13 1.99
C ALA A 155 11.50 -30.41 2.78
N TRP A 156 12.56 -31.12 2.41
CA TRP A 156 12.95 -32.40 2.98
C TRP A 156 14.43 -32.41 3.33
N ILE A 157 14.77 -32.91 4.51
CA ILE A 157 16.17 -33.07 4.95
C ILE A 157 16.53 -34.53 5.16
N SER A 158 17.68 -34.94 4.62
CA SER A 158 18.33 -36.21 4.90
C SER A 158 19.62 -35.97 5.67
N ARG A 159 19.93 -36.88 6.59
CA ARG A 159 21.17 -36.87 7.38
C ARG A 159 21.96 -38.17 7.26
N ASP A 160 21.61 -39.01 6.28
CA ASP A 160 22.16 -40.36 6.07
C ASP A 160 22.58 -40.61 4.61
N ALA A 161 23.07 -39.55 3.97
CA ALA A 161 23.51 -39.51 2.58
C ALA A 161 22.40 -39.76 1.56
N GLY A 162 21.20 -39.22 1.80
CA GLY A 162 20.07 -39.24 0.89
C GLY A 162 19.26 -40.54 0.92
N LYS A 163 19.42 -41.39 1.93
CA LYS A 163 18.69 -42.67 2.01
C LYS A 163 17.31 -42.47 2.62
N THR A 164 17.21 -41.71 3.71
CA THR A 164 15.95 -41.35 4.37
C THR A 164 15.81 -39.85 4.49
N PHE A 165 14.57 -39.36 4.42
CA PHE A 165 14.23 -37.94 4.49
C PHE A 165 13.14 -37.71 5.53
N SER A 166 13.22 -36.56 6.21
CA SER A 166 12.19 -36.02 7.09
C SER A 166 11.70 -34.68 6.54
N PRO A 167 10.42 -34.34 6.68
CA PRO A 167 9.91 -33.04 6.27
C PRO A 167 10.48 -31.94 7.18
N ILE A 168 10.73 -30.79 6.58
CA ILE A 168 11.02 -29.52 7.27
C ILE A 168 9.67 -28.80 7.44
N HIS A 169 9.41 -28.25 8.62
CA HIS A 169 8.18 -27.52 8.91
C HIS A 169 8.50 -26.02 8.96
N ASN A 170 8.49 -25.38 7.79
CA ASN A 170 8.56 -23.94 7.61
C ASN A 170 7.12 -23.36 7.57
N HIS A 171 6.97 -22.03 7.46
CA HIS A 171 5.67 -21.38 7.55
C HIS A 171 4.83 -21.52 6.26
N HIS A 172 5.47 -21.75 5.10
CA HIS A 172 4.80 -21.86 3.80
C HIS A 172 5.20 -23.11 2.96
N GLY A 173 4.36 -23.50 2.00
CA GLY A 173 4.66 -24.58 1.02
C GLY A 173 5.46 -24.07 -0.17
N ASP A 174 5.69 -24.91 -1.18
CA ASP A 174 6.27 -24.53 -2.48
C ASP A 174 7.68 -23.93 -2.38
N ASN A 175 8.64 -24.78 -2.00
CA ASN A 175 10.00 -24.37 -1.68
C ASN A 175 10.90 -24.33 -2.93
N HIS A 176 11.55 -23.20 -3.18
CA HIS A 176 12.19 -22.90 -4.46
C HIS A 176 13.70 -22.64 -4.39
N ASP A 177 14.23 -22.08 -3.31
CA ASP A 177 15.67 -21.81 -3.18
C ASP A 177 16.18 -21.94 -1.74
N LEU A 178 17.47 -22.14 -1.59
CA LEU A 178 18.14 -22.20 -0.29
C LEU A 178 19.55 -21.62 -0.39
N TRP A 179 19.86 -20.74 0.55
CA TRP A 179 21.23 -20.33 0.83
C TRP A 179 21.71 -20.94 2.14
N TRP A 180 22.85 -21.62 2.11
CA TRP A 180 23.45 -22.22 3.31
C TRP A 180 24.67 -21.43 3.75
N ASN A 181 24.74 -21.09 5.04
CA ASN A 181 25.94 -20.47 5.60
C ASN A 181 27.12 -21.44 5.52
N PRO A 182 28.18 -21.12 4.75
CA PRO A 182 29.32 -22.02 4.56
C PRO A 182 30.11 -22.26 5.87
N ASP A 183 30.01 -21.33 6.83
CA ASP A 183 30.70 -21.39 8.11
C ASP A 183 29.86 -22.00 9.23
N ASN A 184 28.57 -22.21 9.03
CA ASN A 184 27.69 -22.77 10.04
C ASN A 184 26.52 -23.57 9.45
N SER A 185 26.62 -24.90 9.49
CA SER A 185 25.58 -25.80 8.95
C SER A 185 24.20 -25.68 9.61
N LEU A 186 24.08 -25.04 10.79
CA LEU A 186 22.79 -24.81 11.44
C LEU A 186 22.08 -23.54 10.95
N ASN A 187 22.77 -22.69 10.18
CA ASN A 187 22.23 -21.42 9.73
C ASN A 187 22.05 -21.42 8.21
N TRP A 188 20.82 -21.22 7.77
CA TRP A 188 20.48 -21.15 6.36
C TRP A 188 19.17 -20.40 6.16
N ILE A 189 18.96 -19.97 4.92
CA ILE A 189 17.80 -19.24 4.46
C ILE A 189 17.12 -20.13 3.42
N GLN A 190 15.83 -20.34 3.55
CA GLN A 190 15.02 -21.00 2.53
C GLN A 190 14.02 -19.99 1.98
N ALA A 191 13.75 -20.08 0.69
CA ALA A 191 12.78 -19.25 0.00
C ALA A 191 11.69 -20.12 -0.62
N ASP A 192 10.45 -19.68 -0.48
CA ASP A 192 9.25 -20.28 -1.04
C ASP A 192 8.32 -19.18 -1.62
N ASP A 193 7.12 -19.57 -2.03
CA ASP A 193 6.13 -18.67 -2.62
C ASP A 193 5.57 -17.65 -1.60
N GLY A 194 5.68 -17.89 -0.28
CA GLY A 194 5.31 -16.96 0.79
C GLY A 194 6.40 -15.91 1.06
N GLY A 195 7.67 -16.34 1.07
CA GLY A 195 8.79 -15.44 1.27
C GLY A 195 10.12 -16.13 1.56
N GLY A 196 10.98 -15.43 2.29
CA GLY A 196 12.27 -15.95 2.74
C GLY A 196 12.30 -16.12 4.24
N GLU A 197 12.63 -17.32 4.71
CA GLU A 197 12.67 -17.67 6.12
C GLU A 197 14.09 -18.08 6.55
N ILE A 198 14.49 -17.71 7.77
CA ILE A 198 15.82 -17.98 8.31
C ILE A 198 15.74 -18.97 9.47
N THR A 199 16.57 -20.00 9.44
CA THR A 199 16.81 -20.85 10.61
C THR A 199 18.20 -20.64 11.18
N PHE A 200 18.31 -20.82 12.51
CA PHE A 200 19.58 -20.79 13.24
C PHE A 200 19.87 -22.09 13.99
N ASP A 201 18.99 -23.09 13.88
CA ASP A 201 19.05 -24.37 14.60
C ASP A 201 18.96 -25.59 13.68
N GLY A 202 19.22 -25.41 12.38
CA GLY A 202 19.27 -26.47 11.39
C GLY A 202 17.90 -26.94 10.91
N GLY A 203 16.91 -26.03 10.87
CA GLY A 203 15.57 -26.24 10.32
C GLY A 203 14.55 -26.77 11.34
N ASN A 204 14.79 -26.59 12.64
CA ASN A 204 13.79 -26.94 13.65
C ASN A 204 12.82 -25.77 13.88
N THR A 205 13.30 -24.53 13.78
CA THR A 205 12.50 -23.30 13.84
C THR A 205 12.95 -22.29 12.79
N PHE A 206 12.01 -21.41 12.40
CA PHE A 206 12.20 -20.37 11.40
C PHE A 206 11.74 -19.00 11.92
N THR A 207 12.26 -17.93 11.33
CA THR A 207 11.75 -16.56 11.49
C THR A 207 10.40 -16.39 10.78
N GLU A 208 9.61 -15.39 11.17
CA GLU A 208 8.43 -14.97 10.42
C GLU A 208 8.79 -14.42 9.03
N GLU A 209 7.82 -14.41 8.12
CA GLU A 209 7.90 -13.80 6.79
C GLU A 209 7.43 -12.34 6.86
N ASP A 210 8.35 -11.38 6.86
CA ASP A 210 8.02 -9.95 7.08
C ASP A 210 8.29 -9.03 5.86
N PHE A 211 8.06 -9.55 4.65
CA PHE A 211 8.31 -8.83 3.39
C PHE A 211 7.00 -8.39 2.69
N PRO A 212 6.91 -7.16 2.16
CA PRO A 212 5.72 -6.68 1.45
C PRO A 212 5.70 -7.19 0.00
N THR A 213 5.49 -8.51 -0.15
CA THR A 213 5.54 -9.23 -1.44
C THR A 213 4.17 -9.62 -1.98
N ALA A 214 3.07 -9.17 -1.36
CA ALA A 214 1.72 -9.56 -1.78
C ALA A 214 1.46 -9.30 -3.28
N GLN A 215 0.93 -10.33 -3.94
CA GLN A 215 0.68 -10.39 -5.38
C GLN A 215 -0.83 -10.48 -5.65
N PHE A 216 -1.44 -9.38 -6.10
CA PHE A 216 -2.87 -9.34 -6.38
C PHE A 216 -3.17 -9.43 -7.87
N TYR A 217 -4.09 -10.32 -8.25
CA TYR A 217 -4.53 -10.49 -9.63
C TYR A 217 -5.53 -9.43 -10.09
N HIS A 218 -6.52 -9.14 -9.24
CA HIS A 218 -7.63 -8.25 -9.51
C HIS A 218 -7.95 -7.40 -8.29
N VAL A 219 -8.63 -6.26 -8.50
CA VAL A 219 -9.16 -5.46 -7.42
C VAL A 219 -10.61 -5.07 -7.66
N THR A 220 -11.43 -5.20 -6.62
CA THR A 220 -12.80 -4.68 -6.58
C THR A 220 -13.03 -3.91 -5.28
N LEU A 221 -14.02 -3.02 -5.28
CA LEU A 221 -14.28 -2.09 -4.19
C LEU A 221 -15.76 -2.16 -3.79
N ASP A 222 -16.05 -2.07 -2.50
CA ASP A 222 -17.41 -1.86 -2.00
C ASP A 222 -17.75 -0.35 -1.91
N ASN A 223 -18.91 -0.01 -1.35
CA ASN A 223 -19.32 1.38 -1.09
C ASN A 223 -19.45 1.67 0.42
N ASP A 224 -18.86 0.86 1.30
CA ASP A 224 -18.84 1.12 2.75
C ASP A 224 -18.06 2.41 3.05
N PHE A 225 -18.12 2.90 4.29
CA PHE A 225 -17.25 3.97 4.75
C PHE A 225 -16.58 3.59 6.08
N PRO A 226 -15.23 3.48 6.12
CA PRO A 226 -14.33 3.46 4.96
C PRO A 226 -14.63 2.29 4.01
N TYR A 227 -14.36 2.45 2.72
CA TYR A 227 -14.64 1.41 1.72
C TYR A 227 -13.62 0.27 1.85
N GLY A 228 -14.06 -0.95 1.52
CA GLY A 228 -13.25 -2.14 1.44
C GLY A 228 -12.60 -2.33 0.07
N ILE A 229 -11.39 -2.88 0.10
CA ILE A 229 -10.59 -3.27 -1.06
C ILE A 229 -10.48 -4.79 -1.03
N TYR A 230 -10.80 -5.44 -2.16
CA TYR A 230 -10.86 -6.88 -2.27
C TYR A 230 -9.92 -7.37 -3.36
N GLY A 231 -9.20 -8.47 -3.11
CA GLY A 231 -8.40 -9.15 -4.14
C GLY A 231 -7.87 -10.50 -3.66
N ALA A 232 -7.67 -11.40 -4.62
CA ALA A 232 -7.07 -12.71 -4.39
C ALA A 232 -5.54 -12.55 -4.40
N GLN A 233 -4.91 -12.97 -3.31
CA GLN A 233 -3.47 -12.98 -3.17
C GLN A 233 -2.93 -14.35 -3.58
N GLN A 234 -2.03 -14.35 -4.56
CA GLN A 234 -1.37 -15.58 -5.03
C GLN A 234 -0.69 -16.33 -3.88
N ASP A 235 -0.85 -17.66 -3.89
CA ASP A 235 -0.36 -18.62 -2.88
C ASP A 235 -0.85 -18.32 -1.44
N ASN A 236 -1.93 -17.55 -1.29
CA ASN A 236 -2.50 -17.21 0.01
C ASN A 236 -4.04 -17.16 -0.05
N SER A 237 -4.67 -16.20 0.62
CA SER A 237 -6.11 -16.05 0.68
C SER A 237 -6.63 -14.87 -0.13
N SER A 238 -7.90 -14.96 -0.50
CA SER A 238 -8.72 -13.82 -0.90
C SER A 238 -9.03 -12.96 0.32
N ILE A 239 -8.76 -11.65 0.25
CA ILE A 239 -8.90 -10.74 1.40
C ILE A 239 -9.85 -9.58 1.13
N LYS A 240 -10.46 -9.05 2.21
CA LYS A 240 -10.93 -7.66 2.32
C LYS A 240 -9.96 -6.89 3.21
N ILE A 241 -9.51 -5.72 2.79
CA ILE A 241 -8.78 -4.75 3.62
C ILE A 241 -9.45 -3.38 3.57
N LYS A 242 -9.43 -2.63 4.68
CA LYS A 242 -9.98 -1.26 4.70
C LYS A 242 -9.06 -0.29 3.94
N SER A 243 -9.67 0.66 3.24
CA SER A 243 -8.95 1.79 2.62
C SER A 243 -8.33 2.77 3.61
N ARG A 244 -8.88 2.84 4.84
CA ARG A 244 -8.37 3.68 5.94
C ARG A 244 -8.89 3.22 7.29
N THR A 245 -8.30 3.72 8.37
CA THR A 245 -8.69 3.40 9.76
C THR A 245 -8.91 4.66 10.59
N ASP A 246 -9.48 4.47 11.78
CA ASP A 246 -9.56 5.50 12.84
C ASP A 246 -8.28 5.59 13.68
N GLU A 247 -7.27 4.77 13.36
CA GLU A 247 -5.95 4.78 13.98
C GLU A 247 -4.96 5.58 13.12
N TYR A 248 -3.67 5.29 13.24
CA TYR A 248 -2.59 6.03 12.57
C TYR A 248 -1.94 5.27 11.40
N SER A 249 -2.33 4.02 11.18
CA SER A 249 -1.89 3.15 10.10
C SER A 249 -2.96 2.09 9.81
N ILE A 250 -2.82 1.36 8.71
CA ILE A 250 -3.61 0.17 8.38
C ILE A 250 -2.77 -1.06 8.75
N ASP A 251 -3.26 -1.93 9.63
CA ASP A 251 -2.49 -3.08 10.11
C ASP A 251 -3.21 -4.44 9.92
N GLU A 252 -2.64 -5.50 10.49
CA GLU A 252 -3.19 -6.87 10.40
C GLU A 252 -4.62 -6.99 10.95
N GLY A 253 -5.06 -6.09 11.84
CA GLY A 253 -6.42 -6.04 12.35
C GLY A 253 -7.44 -5.45 11.37
N ASP A 254 -6.99 -4.89 10.25
CA ASP A 254 -7.83 -4.20 9.26
C ASP A 254 -8.13 -5.02 8.01
N TRP A 255 -7.60 -6.24 7.91
CA TRP A 255 -7.91 -7.18 6.85
C TRP A 255 -8.40 -8.52 7.38
N TYR A 256 -9.16 -9.25 6.56
CA TYR A 256 -9.56 -10.62 6.86
C TYR A 256 -9.88 -11.41 5.58
N PRO A 257 -9.79 -12.75 5.61
CA PRO A 257 -10.14 -13.60 4.47
C PRO A 257 -11.63 -13.53 4.10
N VAL A 258 -11.94 -13.60 2.82
CA VAL A 258 -13.31 -13.58 2.24
C VAL A 258 -13.55 -14.79 1.32
N ALA A 259 -14.66 -14.79 0.56
CA ALA A 259 -14.90 -15.83 -0.43
C ALA A 259 -13.78 -15.93 -1.47
N GLY A 260 -13.66 -17.09 -2.11
CA GLY A 260 -12.57 -17.44 -3.03
C GLY A 260 -11.42 -18.16 -2.33
N GLY A 261 -10.31 -18.30 -3.06
CA GLY A 261 -9.04 -18.82 -2.55
C GLY A 261 -7.86 -17.93 -2.96
N GLU A 262 -6.80 -18.50 -3.49
CA GLU A 262 -5.57 -17.78 -3.87
C GLU A 262 -5.67 -17.10 -5.22
N ALA A 263 -6.52 -17.62 -6.12
CA ALA A 263 -6.65 -17.11 -7.48
C ALA A 263 -8.01 -16.43 -7.75
N GLY A 264 -7.99 -15.41 -8.61
CA GLY A 264 -9.19 -14.95 -9.32
C GLY A 264 -9.87 -13.68 -8.81
N TYR A 265 -11.13 -13.53 -9.23
CA TYR A 265 -11.96 -12.37 -8.92
C TYR A 265 -12.68 -12.55 -7.59
N ILE A 266 -12.93 -11.44 -6.90
CA ILE A 266 -13.79 -11.38 -5.71
C ILE A 266 -14.69 -10.17 -5.88
N VAL A 267 -15.96 -10.31 -5.53
CA VAL A 267 -16.93 -9.20 -5.48
C VAL A 267 -17.73 -9.27 -4.18
N ALA A 268 -17.97 -8.11 -3.58
CA ALA A 268 -18.89 -7.96 -2.47
C ALA A 268 -20.33 -7.79 -3.00
N ASP A 269 -21.31 -8.33 -2.28
CA ASP A 269 -22.71 -8.05 -2.55
C ASP A 269 -22.99 -6.56 -2.32
N PRO A 270 -23.47 -5.79 -3.31
CA PRO A 270 -23.66 -4.35 -3.19
C PRO A 270 -24.77 -3.98 -2.20
N LEU A 271 -25.61 -4.94 -1.77
CA LEU A 271 -26.64 -4.74 -0.76
C LEU A 271 -26.16 -5.10 0.66
N ASP A 272 -25.10 -5.89 0.79
CA ASP A 272 -24.55 -6.35 2.08
C ASP A 272 -23.08 -6.78 1.92
N ALA A 273 -22.13 -5.87 2.15
CA ALA A 273 -20.70 -6.12 1.93
C ALA A 273 -20.07 -7.21 2.83
N ASP A 274 -20.82 -7.70 3.82
CA ASP A 274 -20.48 -8.90 4.61
C ASP A 274 -20.69 -10.20 3.83
N ILE A 275 -21.37 -10.15 2.68
CA ILE A 275 -21.54 -11.25 1.74
C ILE A 275 -20.58 -11.02 0.57
N THR A 276 -19.74 -12.01 0.30
CA THR A 276 -18.75 -11.98 -0.79
C THR A 276 -18.89 -13.21 -1.66
N TYR A 277 -18.53 -13.06 -2.94
CA TYR A 277 -18.43 -14.12 -3.93
C TYR A 277 -17.01 -14.12 -4.49
N GLY A 278 -16.35 -15.26 -4.53
CA GLY A 278 -14.95 -15.36 -4.94
C GLY A 278 -14.64 -16.64 -5.70
N GLY A 279 -13.77 -16.51 -6.69
CA GLY A 279 -13.30 -17.60 -7.54
C GLY A 279 -12.06 -18.28 -6.98
N GLU A 280 -11.70 -19.39 -7.61
CA GLU A 280 -10.46 -20.12 -7.46
C GLU A 280 -10.25 -20.99 -8.72
N TYR A 281 -9.03 -21.43 -9.00
CA TYR A 281 -8.74 -22.30 -10.14
C TYR A 281 -9.64 -23.56 -10.19
N ASP A 282 -9.74 -24.16 -11.38
CA ASP A 282 -10.60 -25.31 -11.68
C ASP A 282 -12.12 -25.03 -11.56
N GLY A 283 -12.54 -23.76 -11.62
CA GLY A 283 -13.95 -23.37 -11.60
C GLY A 283 -14.61 -23.43 -10.22
N GLN A 284 -13.78 -23.48 -9.17
CA GLN A 284 -14.25 -23.34 -7.80
C GLN A 284 -14.77 -21.91 -7.60
N LEU A 285 -16.01 -21.80 -7.12
CA LEU A 285 -16.66 -20.54 -6.80
C LEU A 285 -17.33 -20.70 -5.46
N SER A 286 -17.17 -19.70 -4.61
CA SER A 286 -17.76 -19.72 -3.29
C SER A 286 -18.45 -18.42 -2.92
N LYS A 287 -19.32 -18.55 -1.93
CA LYS A 287 -19.98 -17.47 -1.22
C LYS A 287 -19.56 -17.53 0.24
N TYR A 288 -19.21 -16.40 0.81
CA TYR A 288 -18.89 -16.27 2.23
C TYR A 288 -19.76 -15.20 2.90
N ASN A 289 -20.26 -15.51 4.10
CA ASN A 289 -21.01 -14.59 4.93
C ASN A 289 -20.24 -14.32 6.23
N LYS A 290 -19.74 -13.09 6.38
CA LYS A 290 -18.93 -12.66 7.52
C LYS A 290 -19.69 -12.67 8.85
N LYS A 291 -21.00 -12.39 8.84
CA LYS A 291 -21.81 -12.28 10.07
C LYS A 291 -21.90 -13.59 10.83
N ASN A 292 -21.85 -14.72 10.13
CA ASN A 292 -21.96 -16.06 10.72
C ASN A 292 -20.81 -17.01 10.35
N ASN A 293 -19.79 -16.50 9.65
CA ASN A 293 -18.62 -17.24 9.18
C ASN A 293 -18.97 -18.51 8.37
N GLN A 294 -20.03 -18.47 7.55
CA GLN A 294 -20.39 -19.60 6.67
C GLN A 294 -19.75 -19.43 5.30
N TYR A 295 -19.11 -20.49 4.82
CA TYR A 295 -18.55 -20.62 3.48
C TYR A 295 -19.32 -21.69 2.70
N GLN A 296 -19.77 -21.38 1.51
CA GLN A 296 -20.58 -22.26 0.66
C GLN A 296 -19.99 -22.32 -0.75
N VAL A 297 -19.75 -23.52 -1.26
CA VAL A 297 -19.41 -23.73 -2.68
C VAL A 297 -20.68 -23.54 -3.52
N ILE A 298 -20.59 -22.66 -4.51
CA ILE A 298 -21.67 -22.27 -5.42
C ILE A 298 -21.23 -22.36 -6.90
N SER A 299 -20.17 -23.13 -7.18
CA SER A 299 -19.68 -23.40 -8.54
C SER A 299 -20.81 -23.71 -9.52
N VAL A 300 -20.69 -23.14 -10.73
CA VAL A 300 -21.61 -23.41 -11.84
C VAL A 300 -21.73 -24.92 -12.09
N PHE A 301 -20.62 -25.64 -11.94
CA PHE A 301 -20.58 -27.09 -12.03
C PHE A 301 -19.48 -27.66 -11.11
N PRO A 302 -19.84 -28.22 -9.93
CA PRO A 302 -18.88 -28.62 -8.90
C PRO A 302 -18.28 -30.01 -9.17
N GLU A 303 -17.42 -30.11 -10.18
CA GLU A 303 -16.64 -31.31 -10.50
C GLU A 303 -15.14 -30.97 -10.58
N ALA A 304 -14.29 -31.77 -9.95
CA ALA A 304 -12.84 -31.57 -9.94
C ALA A 304 -12.19 -32.25 -11.15
N TRP A 305 -11.33 -31.53 -11.86
CA TRP A 305 -10.69 -31.99 -13.10
C TRP A 305 -9.16 -31.96 -13.06
N ILE A 306 -8.57 -31.75 -11.88
CA ILE A 306 -7.11 -31.72 -11.69
C ILE A 306 -6.42 -32.93 -12.33
N GLY A 307 -5.31 -32.69 -13.03
CA GLY A 307 -4.59 -33.73 -13.77
C GLY A 307 -5.11 -34.01 -15.19
N SER A 308 -6.25 -33.43 -15.59
CA SER A 308 -6.83 -33.62 -16.92
C SER A 308 -6.64 -32.39 -17.83
N GLY A 309 -6.58 -32.61 -19.14
CA GLY A 309 -6.54 -31.53 -20.12
C GLY A 309 -7.89 -30.80 -20.23
N ALA A 310 -7.89 -29.56 -20.74
CA ALA A 310 -9.11 -28.76 -20.88
C ALA A 310 -10.18 -29.42 -21.76
N GLU A 311 -9.79 -30.31 -22.68
CA GLU A 311 -10.71 -31.04 -23.57
C GLU A 311 -11.67 -31.99 -22.85
N SER A 312 -11.35 -32.43 -21.62
CA SER A 312 -12.24 -33.29 -20.85
C SER A 312 -13.24 -32.52 -19.99
N LYS A 313 -13.08 -31.19 -19.86
CA LYS A 313 -13.89 -30.37 -18.96
C LYS A 313 -15.21 -29.97 -19.62
N GLN A 314 -16.31 -30.13 -18.88
CA GLN A 314 -17.62 -29.64 -19.35
C GLN A 314 -17.61 -28.10 -19.50
N TYR A 315 -17.08 -27.42 -18.48
CA TYR A 315 -16.85 -25.98 -18.49
C TYR A 315 -15.37 -25.71 -18.22
N ARG A 316 -14.77 -24.87 -19.05
CA ARG A 316 -13.37 -24.47 -18.95
C ARG A 316 -13.32 -23.15 -18.20
N PHE A 317 -12.79 -23.21 -16.98
CA PHE A 317 -12.56 -22.03 -16.15
C PHE A 317 -11.08 -21.75 -16.08
N ASN A 318 -10.72 -20.49 -16.31
CA ASN A 318 -9.36 -20.02 -16.17
C ASN A 318 -8.90 -20.02 -14.71
N TRP A 319 -7.61 -19.81 -14.47
CA TRP A 319 -7.04 -19.51 -13.15
C TRP A 319 -7.71 -18.29 -12.51
N THR A 320 -8.05 -17.29 -13.32
CA THR A 320 -8.62 -16.01 -12.86
C THR A 320 -9.92 -15.65 -13.56
N PHE A 321 -10.88 -16.58 -13.61
CA PHE A 321 -12.11 -16.36 -14.36
C PHE A 321 -12.96 -15.17 -13.84
N PRO A 322 -13.56 -14.36 -14.73
CA PRO A 322 -14.40 -13.22 -14.36
C PRO A 322 -15.58 -13.55 -13.45
N ILE A 323 -15.76 -12.70 -12.44
CA ILE A 323 -16.95 -12.64 -11.57
C ILE A 323 -17.35 -11.17 -11.48
N SER A 324 -18.61 -10.86 -11.77
CA SER A 324 -19.10 -9.48 -11.69
C SER A 324 -20.57 -9.43 -11.27
N ILE A 325 -20.98 -8.33 -10.65
CA ILE A 325 -22.38 -8.03 -10.35
C ILE A 325 -22.83 -6.93 -11.30
N SER A 326 -24.04 -7.06 -11.85
CA SER A 326 -24.60 -6.07 -12.77
C SER A 326 -24.62 -4.67 -12.14
N PRO A 327 -24.16 -3.62 -12.84
CA PRO A 327 -24.32 -2.24 -12.38
C PRO A 327 -25.78 -1.76 -12.42
N HIS A 328 -26.69 -2.50 -13.05
CA HIS A 328 -28.13 -2.17 -13.15
C HIS A 328 -28.98 -3.00 -12.20
N ASN A 329 -28.56 -4.22 -11.88
CA ASN A 329 -29.30 -5.13 -11.02
C ASN A 329 -28.39 -5.75 -9.94
N PRO A 330 -28.49 -5.30 -8.67
CA PRO A 330 -27.60 -5.76 -7.60
C PRO A 330 -27.76 -7.25 -7.24
N LYS A 331 -28.75 -7.95 -7.79
CA LYS A 331 -28.95 -9.39 -7.59
C LYS A 331 -28.40 -10.27 -8.71
N GLU A 332 -28.03 -9.66 -9.84
CA GLU A 332 -27.55 -10.40 -11.01
C GLU A 332 -26.03 -10.56 -10.93
N LEU A 333 -25.62 -11.80 -10.66
CA LEU A 333 -24.23 -12.24 -10.58
C LEU A 333 -23.85 -12.94 -11.88
N PHE A 334 -22.80 -12.47 -12.55
CA PHE A 334 -22.21 -13.10 -13.73
C PHE A 334 -20.92 -13.83 -13.38
N VAL A 335 -20.72 -14.98 -14.01
CA VAL A 335 -19.50 -15.79 -13.95
C VAL A 335 -19.23 -16.37 -15.33
N THR A 336 -17.96 -16.48 -15.73
CA THR A 336 -17.62 -16.97 -17.08
C THR A 336 -16.72 -18.20 -17.08
N SER A 337 -17.07 -19.15 -17.94
CA SER A 337 -16.21 -20.23 -18.43
C SER A 337 -15.83 -19.91 -19.89
N GLN A 338 -15.87 -20.88 -20.81
CA GLN A 338 -16.02 -20.59 -22.24
C GLN A 338 -17.41 -20.01 -22.59
N TYR A 339 -18.35 -20.04 -21.63
CA TYR A 339 -19.68 -19.47 -21.71
C TYR A 339 -19.89 -18.36 -20.67
N VAL A 340 -20.90 -17.53 -20.88
CA VAL A 340 -21.42 -16.59 -19.89
C VAL A 340 -22.54 -17.25 -19.08
N HIS A 341 -22.39 -17.26 -17.76
CA HIS A 341 -23.39 -17.75 -16.81
C HIS A 341 -23.89 -16.60 -15.95
N ARG A 342 -25.17 -16.67 -15.54
CA ARG A 342 -25.74 -15.72 -14.58
C ARG A 342 -26.60 -16.39 -13.50
N SER A 343 -26.75 -15.70 -12.38
CA SER A 343 -27.56 -16.09 -11.24
C SER A 343 -28.29 -14.86 -10.68
N PHE A 344 -29.53 -15.04 -10.21
CA PHE A 344 -30.31 -14.00 -9.52
C PHE A 344 -30.53 -14.27 -8.02
N ASP A 345 -29.98 -15.37 -7.50
CA ASP A 345 -30.21 -15.86 -6.14
C ASP A 345 -28.92 -16.16 -5.37
N GLY A 346 -27.83 -15.48 -5.76
CA GLY A 346 -26.53 -15.58 -5.11
C GLY A 346 -25.82 -16.92 -5.32
N GLY A 347 -25.97 -17.52 -6.50
CA GLY A 347 -25.26 -18.72 -6.94
C GLY A 347 -25.96 -20.04 -6.65
N ASN A 348 -27.24 -20.02 -6.24
CA ASN A 348 -27.99 -21.26 -6.01
C ASN A 348 -28.49 -21.87 -7.32
N ASN A 349 -28.80 -21.04 -8.32
CA ASN A 349 -29.19 -21.48 -9.66
C ASN A 349 -28.44 -20.68 -10.73
N TRP A 350 -27.96 -21.38 -11.77
CA TRP A 350 -27.21 -20.79 -12.88
C TRP A 350 -27.94 -20.96 -14.21
N GLU A 351 -28.05 -19.87 -14.98
CA GLU A 351 -28.48 -19.87 -16.37
C GLU A 351 -27.26 -19.62 -17.28
N THR A 352 -27.09 -20.41 -18.34
CA THR A 352 -26.06 -20.16 -19.36
C THR A 352 -26.67 -19.39 -20.52
N ILE A 353 -26.12 -18.20 -20.82
CA ILE A 353 -26.70 -17.21 -21.75
C ILE A 353 -25.81 -16.97 -22.97
N SER A 354 -24.89 -17.88 -23.29
CA SER A 354 -24.08 -17.78 -24.52
C SER A 354 -23.80 -19.14 -25.12
N THR A 355 -23.34 -19.15 -26.37
CA THR A 355 -22.57 -20.27 -26.94
C THR A 355 -21.11 -20.19 -26.48
N ASP A 356 -20.27 -21.12 -26.94
CA ASP A 356 -18.83 -21.01 -26.73
C ASP A 356 -18.35 -19.75 -27.47
N LEU A 357 -17.78 -18.79 -26.73
CA LEU A 357 -17.35 -17.49 -27.26
C LEU A 357 -15.85 -17.45 -27.57
N THR A 358 -15.22 -18.62 -27.67
CA THR A 358 -13.77 -18.78 -27.82
C THR A 358 -13.43 -19.38 -29.19
N ARG A 359 -12.15 -19.37 -29.56
CA ARG A 359 -11.67 -20.03 -30.78
C ARG A 359 -11.75 -21.55 -30.67
N HIS A 360 -11.57 -22.08 -29.46
CA HIS A 360 -11.68 -23.51 -29.16
C HIS A 360 -10.81 -24.38 -30.08
N ASP A 361 -9.55 -23.98 -30.30
CA ASP A 361 -8.60 -24.76 -31.09
C ASP A 361 -8.27 -26.08 -30.36
N PRO A 362 -8.56 -27.26 -30.93
CA PRO A 362 -8.32 -28.53 -30.24
C PRO A 362 -6.87 -28.77 -29.79
N ASN A 363 -5.89 -28.10 -30.42
CA ASN A 363 -4.48 -28.24 -30.06
C ASN A 363 -4.12 -27.53 -28.75
N THR A 364 -4.92 -26.54 -28.34
CA THR A 364 -4.67 -25.76 -27.12
C THR A 364 -5.36 -26.37 -25.89
N LEU A 365 -6.07 -27.49 -26.04
CA LEU A 365 -6.89 -28.09 -24.97
C LEU A 365 -6.29 -29.39 -24.40
N LYS A 366 -5.09 -29.76 -24.86
CA LYS A 366 -4.45 -31.03 -24.54
C LYS A 366 -3.80 -31.02 -23.17
N VAL A 367 -3.45 -32.22 -22.69
CA VAL A 367 -2.67 -32.38 -21.46
C VAL A 367 -1.27 -31.75 -21.57
N SER A 368 -0.89 -31.00 -20.54
CA SER A 368 0.39 -30.32 -20.40
C SER A 368 1.44 -31.14 -19.61
N GLY A 369 2.71 -30.74 -19.67
CA GLY A 369 3.87 -31.27 -18.95
C GLY A 369 4.94 -31.93 -19.83
N GLY A 370 4.60 -32.30 -21.07
CA GLY A 370 5.55 -32.89 -22.02
C GLY A 370 5.67 -34.42 -21.93
N PRO A 371 6.78 -35.00 -22.41
CA PRO A 371 6.90 -36.45 -22.62
C PRO A 371 7.23 -37.28 -21.36
N ILE A 372 7.77 -36.68 -20.29
CA ILE A 372 8.19 -37.42 -19.09
C ILE A 372 7.16 -37.31 -17.96
N THR A 373 6.92 -36.08 -17.50
CA THR A 373 6.03 -35.79 -16.37
C THR A 373 4.89 -34.91 -16.85
N LYS A 374 3.64 -35.27 -16.55
CA LYS A 374 2.49 -34.41 -16.83
C LYS A 374 2.29 -33.37 -15.73
N ASP A 375 1.79 -32.20 -16.09
CA ASP A 375 1.35 -31.19 -15.12
C ASP A 375 0.12 -30.46 -15.67
N ASN A 376 -0.99 -30.60 -14.96
CA ASN A 376 -2.28 -29.99 -15.32
C ASN A 376 -2.94 -29.54 -14.01
N THR A 377 -2.49 -28.40 -13.49
CA THR A 377 -3.01 -27.82 -12.25
C THR A 377 -4.25 -26.98 -12.48
N GLY A 378 -4.45 -26.50 -13.71
CA GLY A 378 -5.51 -25.57 -14.08
C GLY A 378 -4.96 -24.31 -14.74
N ALA A 379 -3.69 -23.96 -14.51
CA ALA A 379 -3.05 -22.78 -15.10
C ALA A 379 -2.91 -22.87 -16.63
N GLU A 380 -3.02 -24.08 -17.18
CA GLU A 380 -2.96 -24.38 -18.61
C GLU A 380 -4.34 -24.50 -19.26
N VAL A 381 -5.43 -24.34 -18.50
CA VAL A 381 -6.78 -24.25 -19.09
C VAL A 381 -6.82 -23.01 -19.98
N TYR A 382 -7.29 -23.22 -21.20
CA TYR A 382 -7.26 -22.22 -22.26
C TYR A 382 -8.52 -22.32 -23.13
N ALA A 383 -8.74 -21.31 -23.98
CA ALA A 383 -9.96 -21.13 -24.74
C ALA A 383 -11.16 -20.99 -23.79
N ASP A 384 -11.09 -19.96 -22.96
CA ASP A 384 -12.12 -19.51 -22.04
C ASP A 384 -12.31 -17.98 -22.10
N ILE A 385 -13.40 -17.48 -21.53
CA ILE A 385 -13.64 -16.05 -21.39
C ILE A 385 -12.83 -15.54 -20.20
N PHE A 386 -11.84 -14.70 -20.49
CA PHE A 386 -10.91 -14.15 -19.51
C PHE A 386 -11.28 -12.73 -19.06
N ALA A 387 -12.05 -11.99 -19.88
CA ALA A 387 -12.55 -10.67 -19.55
C ALA A 387 -14.05 -10.58 -19.83
N PHE A 388 -14.81 -10.06 -18.88
CA PHE A 388 -16.25 -9.87 -19.01
C PHE A 388 -16.70 -8.59 -18.31
N ALA A 389 -17.61 -7.85 -18.94
CA ALA A 389 -18.21 -6.67 -18.33
C ALA A 389 -19.60 -6.36 -18.94
N GLU A 390 -20.51 -5.89 -18.10
CA GLU A 390 -21.74 -5.25 -18.54
C GLU A 390 -21.54 -3.73 -18.68
N SER A 391 -22.16 -3.12 -19.69
CA SER A 391 -22.13 -1.66 -19.87
C SER A 391 -22.68 -0.92 -18.65
N TYR A 392 -21.95 0.08 -18.14
CA TYR A 392 -22.44 0.96 -17.07
C TYR A 392 -23.60 1.88 -17.51
N VAL A 393 -23.86 2.01 -18.82
CA VAL A 393 -24.81 2.99 -19.38
C VAL A 393 -26.10 2.32 -19.86
N LYS A 394 -26.04 1.06 -20.29
CA LYS A 394 -27.19 0.36 -20.85
C LYS A 394 -27.22 -1.11 -20.43
N GLU A 395 -28.22 -1.47 -19.63
CA GLU A 395 -28.54 -2.83 -19.22
C GLU A 395 -28.65 -3.78 -20.44
N GLY A 396 -28.12 -5.00 -20.28
CA GLY A 396 -28.15 -6.05 -21.30
C GLY A 396 -27.18 -5.83 -22.47
N VAL A 397 -26.30 -4.83 -22.39
CA VAL A 397 -25.12 -4.74 -23.27
C VAL A 397 -23.94 -5.40 -22.56
N LEU A 398 -23.58 -6.60 -23.02
CA LEU A 398 -22.58 -7.46 -22.40
C LEU A 398 -21.39 -7.61 -23.34
N TRP A 399 -20.18 -7.53 -22.78
CA TRP A 399 -18.92 -7.73 -23.49
C TRP A 399 -18.17 -8.92 -22.93
N ALA A 400 -17.61 -9.74 -23.81
CA ALA A 400 -16.78 -10.89 -23.46
C ALA A 400 -15.50 -10.90 -24.30
N GLY A 401 -14.36 -11.18 -23.68
CA GLY A 401 -13.05 -11.32 -24.30
C GLY A 401 -12.40 -12.62 -23.86
N SER A 402 -11.86 -13.40 -24.79
CA SER A 402 -11.23 -14.68 -24.51
C SER A 402 -9.71 -14.59 -24.38
N ASP A 403 -9.12 -15.59 -23.73
CA ASP A 403 -7.68 -15.76 -23.66
C ASP A 403 -7.03 -16.18 -24.99
N ASP A 404 -7.83 -16.59 -25.97
CA ASP A 404 -7.46 -16.93 -27.35
C ASP A 404 -7.80 -15.83 -28.41
N GLY A 405 -8.15 -14.64 -27.93
CA GLY A 405 -8.15 -13.39 -28.71
C GLY A 405 -9.47 -13.05 -29.40
N LEU A 406 -10.58 -13.69 -29.04
CA LEU A 406 -11.90 -13.32 -29.52
C LEU A 406 -12.57 -12.28 -28.62
N ILE A 407 -13.33 -11.38 -29.23
CA ILE A 407 -14.15 -10.39 -28.53
C ILE A 407 -15.58 -10.50 -29.06
N HIS A 408 -16.55 -10.57 -28.15
CA HIS A 408 -17.96 -10.65 -28.47
C HIS A 408 -18.75 -9.57 -27.73
N VAL A 409 -19.81 -9.09 -28.38
CA VAL A 409 -20.78 -8.18 -27.77
C VAL A 409 -22.21 -8.70 -27.95
N SER A 410 -22.96 -8.72 -26.86
CA SER A 410 -24.41 -8.83 -26.85
C SER A 410 -25.03 -7.47 -26.57
N LYS A 411 -26.19 -7.20 -27.17
CA LYS A 411 -26.96 -5.96 -26.96
C LYS A 411 -28.41 -6.24 -26.59
N ASP A 412 -28.71 -7.50 -26.30
CA ASP A 412 -30.04 -8.04 -26.07
C ASP A 412 -30.05 -9.02 -24.90
N ASP A 413 -29.21 -8.74 -23.89
CA ASP A 413 -29.13 -9.49 -22.64
C ASP A 413 -28.76 -10.97 -22.84
N GLY A 414 -27.69 -11.20 -23.60
CA GLY A 414 -27.13 -12.53 -23.87
C GLY A 414 -27.89 -13.35 -24.91
N LYS A 415 -29.05 -12.90 -25.41
CA LYS A 415 -29.83 -13.68 -26.39
C LYS A 415 -29.09 -13.90 -27.70
N SER A 416 -28.30 -12.93 -28.14
CA SER A 416 -27.40 -13.06 -29.30
C SER A 416 -26.05 -12.39 -29.04
N TRP A 417 -25.01 -12.98 -29.63
CA TRP A 417 -23.62 -12.55 -29.49
C TRP A 417 -23.01 -12.31 -30.87
N ASN A 418 -22.35 -11.17 -31.05
CA ASN A 418 -21.67 -10.82 -32.30
C ASN A 418 -20.16 -10.83 -32.06
N ASN A 419 -19.41 -11.55 -32.90
CA ASN A 419 -17.96 -11.46 -32.90
C ASN A 419 -17.52 -10.10 -33.46
N VAL A 420 -16.76 -9.38 -32.66
CA VAL A 420 -16.28 -8.02 -32.91
C VAL A 420 -14.78 -7.90 -32.62
N SER A 421 -14.03 -8.98 -32.83
CA SER A 421 -12.59 -9.02 -32.58
C SER A 421 -11.81 -7.94 -33.34
N VAL A 422 -10.72 -7.48 -32.73
CA VAL A 422 -9.73 -6.64 -33.41
C VAL A 422 -9.18 -7.39 -34.64
N PRO A 423 -9.06 -6.75 -35.81
CA PRO A 423 -8.52 -7.41 -36.99
C PRO A 423 -7.10 -7.94 -36.77
N ALA A 424 -6.80 -9.11 -37.34
CA ALA A 424 -5.49 -9.77 -37.22
C ALA A 424 -4.30 -8.91 -37.70
N SER A 425 -4.56 -7.90 -38.55
CA SER A 425 -3.55 -6.93 -39.01
C SER A 425 -3.10 -5.94 -37.93
N GLN A 426 -3.86 -5.79 -36.84
CA GLN A 426 -3.55 -4.91 -35.71
C GLN A 426 -3.20 -5.71 -34.44
N LEU A 427 -3.82 -6.87 -34.24
CA LEU A 427 -3.56 -7.77 -33.12
C LEU A 427 -3.53 -9.21 -33.64
N ASN A 428 -2.36 -9.83 -33.61
CA ASN A 428 -2.21 -11.23 -34.03
C ASN A 428 -3.07 -12.16 -33.17
N GLU A 429 -3.47 -13.31 -33.75
CA GLU A 429 -4.28 -14.32 -33.07
C GLU A 429 -3.63 -14.85 -31.78
N PHE A 430 -4.45 -15.47 -30.92
CA PHE A 430 -4.06 -16.00 -29.61
C PHE A 430 -3.50 -14.94 -28.66
N ALA A 431 -4.01 -13.71 -28.76
CA ALA A 431 -3.78 -12.68 -27.76
C ALA A 431 -4.70 -12.88 -26.56
N LEU A 432 -4.17 -12.70 -25.36
CA LEU A 432 -4.98 -12.64 -24.15
C LEU A 432 -5.72 -11.30 -24.13
N ILE A 433 -7.06 -11.32 -24.19
CA ILE A 433 -7.86 -10.14 -23.87
C ILE A 433 -7.96 -10.07 -22.34
N SER A 434 -7.11 -9.25 -21.73
CA SER A 434 -6.94 -9.26 -20.27
C SER A 434 -8.02 -8.47 -19.54
N ILE A 435 -8.51 -7.38 -20.14
CA ILE A 435 -9.54 -6.50 -19.57
C ILE A 435 -10.41 -5.93 -20.69
N ILE A 436 -11.71 -5.80 -20.41
CA ILE A 436 -12.65 -4.99 -21.17
C ILE A 436 -13.26 -3.95 -20.23
N GLU A 437 -13.20 -2.69 -20.63
CA GLU A 437 -13.75 -1.54 -19.91
C GLU A 437 -14.83 -0.87 -20.77
N PRO A 438 -16.12 -1.23 -20.61
CA PRO A 438 -17.21 -0.48 -21.22
C PRO A 438 -17.23 0.96 -20.69
N SER A 439 -17.55 1.93 -21.55
CA SER A 439 -17.55 3.32 -21.10
C SER A 439 -18.63 3.59 -20.06
N HIS A 440 -18.29 4.42 -19.07
CA HIS A 440 -19.21 5.02 -18.10
C HIS A 440 -20.11 6.11 -18.71
N TYR A 441 -19.87 6.52 -19.96
CA TYR A 441 -20.52 7.67 -20.59
C TYR A 441 -21.25 7.37 -21.89
N ASP A 442 -20.89 6.30 -22.59
CA ASP A 442 -21.49 5.94 -23.88
C ASP A 442 -21.58 4.42 -24.05
N ALA A 443 -22.80 3.90 -24.27
CA ALA A 443 -23.03 2.45 -24.35
C ALA A 443 -22.36 1.78 -25.56
N ALA A 444 -21.99 2.53 -26.61
CA ALA A 444 -21.32 2.00 -27.80
C ALA A 444 -19.79 2.00 -27.68
N THR A 445 -19.25 2.66 -26.66
CA THR A 445 -17.82 2.84 -26.43
C THR A 445 -17.30 1.81 -25.45
N ALA A 446 -16.16 1.22 -25.76
CA ALA A 446 -15.42 0.33 -24.88
C ALA A 446 -13.91 0.44 -25.16
N TYR A 447 -13.12 0.17 -24.13
CA TYR A 447 -11.67 0.07 -24.21
C TYR A 447 -11.25 -1.34 -23.84
N ILE A 448 -10.18 -1.83 -24.44
CA ILE A 448 -9.63 -3.16 -24.13
C ILE A 448 -8.13 -3.07 -23.89
N ALA A 449 -7.65 -3.92 -22.99
CA ALA A 449 -6.23 -4.27 -22.91
C ALA A 449 -6.04 -5.70 -23.45
N ALA A 450 -5.00 -5.87 -24.25
CA ALA A 450 -4.59 -7.19 -24.74
C ALA A 450 -3.08 -7.38 -24.51
N THR A 451 -2.63 -8.64 -24.47
CA THR A 451 -1.21 -8.95 -24.38
C THR A 451 -0.84 -10.25 -25.08
N ARG A 452 0.40 -10.30 -25.55
CA ARG A 452 1.02 -11.45 -26.24
C ARG A 452 2.42 -11.76 -25.69
N TYR A 453 2.73 -11.30 -24.47
CA TYR A 453 4.06 -11.47 -23.88
C TYR A 453 4.48 -12.94 -23.72
N LYS A 454 3.51 -13.84 -23.53
CA LYS A 454 3.71 -15.31 -23.49
C LYS A 454 3.99 -15.93 -24.88
N SER A 455 4.17 -15.11 -25.90
CA SER A 455 4.49 -15.49 -27.29
C SER A 455 5.59 -14.57 -27.87
N ASP A 456 6.50 -14.11 -27.00
CA ASP A 456 7.64 -13.24 -27.32
C ASP A 456 7.26 -11.89 -27.98
N ASP A 457 6.03 -11.42 -27.77
CA ASP A 457 5.55 -10.12 -28.23
C ASP A 457 5.26 -9.21 -27.04
N VAL A 458 6.22 -8.32 -26.76
CA VAL A 458 6.22 -7.42 -25.59
C VAL A 458 5.62 -6.04 -25.90
N LYS A 459 4.90 -5.88 -27.01
CA LYS A 459 4.29 -4.59 -27.38
C LYS A 459 3.07 -4.26 -26.50
N PRO A 460 2.84 -2.97 -26.20
CA PRO A 460 1.57 -2.53 -25.63
C PRO A 460 0.43 -2.67 -26.65
N TYR A 461 -0.73 -3.13 -26.18
CA TYR A 461 -1.95 -3.23 -26.96
C TYR A 461 -3.15 -2.74 -26.14
N LEU A 462 -3.53 -1.48 -26.39
CA LEU A 462 -4.77 -0.87 -25.92
C LEU A 462 -5.59 -0.48 -27.14
N PHE A 463 -6.87 -0.82 -27.15
CA PHE A 463 -7.77 -0.42 -28.24
C PHE A 463 -9.03 0.25 -27.73
N LYS A 464 -9.59 1.11 -28.57
CA LYS A 464 -10.85 1.84 -28.37
C LYS A 464 -11.81 1.55 -29.52
N THR A 465 -13.08 1.32 -29.16
CA THR A 465 -14.22 1.28 -30.08
C THR A 465 -15.24 2.36 -29.68
N LYS A 466 -16.02 2.87 -30.64
CA LYS A 466 -17.17 3.77 -30.40
C LYS A 466 -18.47 3.29 -31.07
N ASP A 467 -18.49 2.06 -31.58
CA ASP A 467 -19.57 1.55 -32.43
C ASP A 467 -19.94 0.08 -32.13
N TYR A 468 -19.80 -0.33 -30.86
CA TYR A 468 -19.98 -1.71 -30.42
C TYR A 468 -19.01 -2.70 -31.08
N GLY A 469 -17.74 -2.30 -31.27
CA GLY A 469 -16.64 -3.15 -31.70
C GLY A 469 -16.57 -3.38 -33.21
N LYS A 470 -17.37 -2.66 -34.01
CA LYS A 470 -17.27 -2.77 -35.48
C LYS A 470 -15.96 -2.19 -35.99
N THR A 471 -15.43 -1.18 -35.31
CA THR A 471 -14.12 -0.59 -35.59
C THR A 471 -13.28 -0.43 -34.33
N TRP A 472 -11.97 -0.64 -34.47
CA TRP A 472 -11.00 -0.54 -33.37
C TRP A 472 -9.86 0.40 -33.75
N THR A 473 -9.47 1.24 -32.78
CA THR A 473 -8.34 2.16 -32.88
C THR A 473 -7.31 1.80 -31.83
N LEU A 474 -6.06 1.55 -32.23
CA LEU A 474 -4.94 1.37 -31.31
C LEU A 474 -4.60 2.71 -30.62
N ILE A 475 -4.54 2.70 -29.29
CA ILE A 475 -4.40 3.90 -28.44
C ILE A 475 -3.23 3.74 -27.46
N VAL A 476 -2.00 3.65 -27.96
CA VAL A 476 -0.79 3.36 -27.16
C VAL A 476 0.30 4.44 -27.23
N LEU A 477 0.00 5.58 -27.88
CA LEU A 477 0.99 6.64 -28.07
C LEU A 477 1.42 7.24 -26.73
N GLY A 478 2.71 7.15 -26.41
CA GLY A 478 3.28 7.59 -25.12
C GLY A 478 3.68 6.44 -24.19
N ILE A 479 3.23 5.21 -24.47
CA ILE A 479 3.70 4.00 -23.77
C ILE A 479 4.90 3.41 -24.54
N PRO A 480 6.01 3.03 -23.86
CA PRO A 480 7.16 2.42 -24.52
C PRO A 480 6.80 1.12 -25.26
N ILE A 481 7.41 0.90 -26.43
CA ILE A 481 7.10 -0.24 -27.31
C ILE A 481 7.40 -1.62 -26.71
N ASN A 482 8.15 -1.68 -25.62
CA ASN A 482 8.50 -2.90 -24.90
C ASN A 482 7.83 -2.97 -23.51
N ASP A 483 6.82 -2.13 -23.25
CA ASP A 483 6.03 -2.12 -22.01
C ASP A 483 4.64 -2.67 -22.28
N TYR A 484 4.48 -3.98 -22.28
CA TYR A 484 3.20 -4.58 -22.59
C TYR A 484 2.14 -4.20 -21.55
N THR A 485 0.92 -4.03 -22.03
CA THR A 485 -0.22 -3.55 -21.24
C THR A 485 -0.96 -4.72 -20.60
N ARG A 486 -1.46 -4.51 -19.39
CA ARG A 486 -2.17 -5.52 -18.59
C ARG A 486 -3.62 -5.12 -18.33
N CYS A 487 -3.88 -3.86 -18.02
CA CYS A 487 -5.23 -3.37 -17.74
C CYS A 487 -5.44 -1.92 -18.20
N ILE A 488 -6.71 -1.57 -18.38
CA ILE A 488 -7.19 -0.22 -18.71
C ILE A 488 -8.48 0.07 -17.94
N ARG A 489 -8.66 1.30 -17.47
CA ARG A 489 -9.88 1.77 -16.77
C ARG A 489 -10.28 3.17 -17.22
N GLU A 490 -11.57 3.42 -17.38
CA GLU A 490 -12.11 4.77 -17.62
C GLU A 490 -12.49 5.41 -16.29
N ASP A 491 -12.18 6.69 -16.14
CA ASP A 491 -12.58 7.41 -14.95
C ASP A 491 -14.10 7.68 -14.95
N PRO A 492 -14.88 7.20 -13.97
CA PRO A 492 -16.33 7.41 -13.91
C PRO A 492 -16.73 8.86 -13.59
N ASN A 493 -15.78 9.70 -13.17
CA ASN A 493 -16.00 11.10 -12.79
C ASN A 493 -15.44 12.11 -13.80
N LYS A 494 -14.59 11.68 -14.75
CA LYS A 494 -14.02 12.54 -15.79
C LYS A 494 -13.97 11.84 -17.16
N LYS A 495 -14.95 12.13 -18.01
CA LYS A 495 -14.98 11.69 -19.42
C LYS A 495 -13.68 12.00 -20.16
N GLY A 496 -13.15 11.00 -20.88
CA GLY A 496 -11.91 11.08 -21.64
C GLY A 496 -10.64 10.86 -20.80
N MET A 497 -10.76 10.68 -19.49
CA MET A 497 -9.62 10.35 -18.62
C MET A 497 -9.54 8.83 -18.44
N LEU A 498 -8.39 8.25 -18.77
CA LEU A 498 -8.14 6.81 -18.72
C LEU A 498 -6.85 6.51 -17.94
N TYR A 499 -6.79 5.33 -17.33
CA TYR A 499 -5.59 4.80 -16.67
C TYR A 499 -5.20 3.48 -17.34
N ALA A 500 -3.89 3.25 -17.51
CA ALA A 500 -3.36 2.01 -18.04
C ALA A 500 -2.28 1.43 -17.11
N GLY A 501 -2.43 0.15 -16.77
CA GLY A 501 -1.43 -0.64 -16.07
C GLY A 501 -0.61 -1.45 -17.06
N THR A 502 0.70 -1.50 -16.84
CA THR A 502 1.67 -2.19 -17.69
C THR A 502 2.57 -3.10 -16.87
N GLU A 503 3.52 -3.76 -17.52
CA GLU A 503 4.50 -4.58 -16.84
C GLU A 503 5.41 -3.82 -15.88
N ARG A 504 5.67 -2.53 -16.15
CA ARG A 504 6.63 -1.75 -15.36
C ARG A 504 6.02 -0.60 -14.58
N GLY A 505 4.72 -0.34 -14.74
CA GLY A 505 4.09 0.77 -14.04
C GLY A 505 2.75 1.22 -14.61
N ILE A 506 2.41 2.47 -14.31
CA ILE A 506 1.11 3.07 -14.56
C ILE A 506 1.20 4.33 -15.44
N TYR A 507 0.21 4.50 -16.31
CA TYR A 507 0.07 5.64 -17.22
C TYR A 507 -1.34 6.25 -17.11
N ILE A 508 -1.45 7.52 -17.48
CA ILE A 508 -2.70 8.29 -17.55
C ILE A 508 -2.83 8.94 -18.93
N SER A 509 -4.07 8.96 -19.44
CA SER A 509 -4.48 9.71 -20.62
C SER A 509 -5.56 10.72 -20.21
N PHE A 510 -5.52 11.92 -20.81
CA PHE A 510 -6.54 12.97 -20.62
C PHE A 510 -7.40 13.21 -21.87
N ASP A 511 -7.16 12.45 -22.94
CA ASP A 511 -7.72 12.64 -24.27
C ASP A 511 -8.18 11.31 -24.88
N ASP A 512 -8.89 10.51 -24.09
CA ASP A 512 -9.60 9.32 -24.58
C ASP A 512 -8.65 8.22 -25.11
N GLY A 513 -7.42 8.19 -24.62
CA GLY A 513 -6.37 7.23 -24.96
C GLY A 513 -5.45 7.68 -26.10
N ASP A 514 -5.69 8.84 -26.68
CA ASP A 514 -4.91 9.30 -27.83
C ASP A 514 -3.45 9.60 -27.43
N HIS A 515 -3.20 10.09 -26.20
CA HIS A 515 -1.85 10.27 -25.64
C HIS A 515 -1.76 9.83 -24.17
N TRP A 516 -0.70 9.08 -23.86
CA TRP A 516 -0.38 8.60 -22.51
C TRP A 516 0.86 9.27 -21.94
N GLN A 517 0.85 9.48 -20.62
CA GLN A 517 2.02 9.89 -19.86
C GLN A 517 2.11 9.11 -18.55
N SER A 518 3.32 8.97 -18.01
CA SER A 518 3.53 8.23 -16.77
C SER A 518 2.79 8.85 -15.58
N LEU A 519 2.15 8.01 -14.78
CA LEU A 519 1.57 8.33 -13.46
C LEU A 519 2.38 7.63 -12.34
N GLN A 520 3.65 7.30 -12.57
CA GLN A 520 4.44 6.45 -11.67
C GLN A 520 4.58 7.01 -10.24
N LEU A 521 4.80 8.32 -10.10
CA LEU A 521 4.98 8.99 -8.79
C LEU A 521 5.96 8.24 -7.87
N ASN A 522 5.50 7.75 -6.71
CA ASN A 522 6.26 6.96 -5.73
C ASN A 522 5.96 5.46 -5.79
N LEU A 523 5.14 4.99 -6.73
CA LEU A 523 4.90 3.57 -6.96
C LEU A 523 6.22 2.92 -7.43
N PRO A 524 6.61 1.74 -6.92
CA PRO A 524 7.77 1.00 -7.42
C PRO A 524 7.55 0.48 -8.85
N VAL A 525 8.64 0.19 -9.56
CA VAL A 525 8.57 -0.52 -10.85
C VAL A 525 8.10 -1.94 -10.59
N THR A 526 6.86 -2.24 -10.96
CA THR A 526 6.21 -3.53 -10.70
C THR A 526 5.07 -3.75 -11.69
N PRO A 527 4.68 -5.01 -11.97
CA PRO A 527 3.51 -5.28 -12.79
C PRO A 527 2.23 -4.74 -12.15
N ILE A 528 1.43 -4.03 -12.95
CA ILE A 528 0.11 -3.54 -12.55
C ILE A 528 -0.93 -4.44 -13.20
N HIS A 529 -1.53 -5.32 -12.42
CA HIS A 529 -2.48 -6.31 -12.94
C HIS A 529 -3.89 -5.74 -13.06
N ASP A 530 -4.30 -4.89 -12.12
CA ASP A 530 -5.64 -4.33 -12.14
C ASP A 530 -5.74 -2.98 -11.40
N MET A 531 -6.80 -2.23 -11.70
CA MET A 531 -7.09 -0.94 -11.07
C MET A 531 -8.60 -0.71 -10.93
N GLN A 532 -9.00 0.09 -9.96
CA GLN A 532 -10.39 0.56 -9.80
C GLN A 532 -10.42 2.01 -9.34
N VAL A 533 -11.36 2.78 -9.87
CA VAL A 533 -11.64 4.14 -9.39
C VAL A 533 -12.84 4.09 -8.45
N HIS A 534 -12.64 4.45 -7.19
CA HIS A 534 -13.76 4.55 -6.26
C HIS A 534 -14.57 5.81 -6.58
N LYS A 535 -15.78 5.65 -7.14
CA LYS A 535 -16.56 6.76 -7.70
C LYS A 535 -16.85 7.88 -6.69
N ARG A 536 -17.20 7.53 -5.45
CA ARG A 536 -17.57 8.49 -4.39
C ARG A 536 -16.35 9.22 -3.82
N GLU A 537 -15.35 8.47 -3.39
CA GLU A 537 -14.14 9.02 -2.75
C GLU A 537 -13.20 9.70 -3.77
N LYS A 538 -13.27 9.27 -5.05
CA LYS A 538 -12.40 9.71 -6.15
C LYS A 538 -10.95 9.35 -5.89
N ASP A 539 -10.71 8.13 -5.44
CA ASP A 539 -9.39 7.54 -5.26
C ASP A 539 -9.16 6.50 -6.36
N LEU A 540 -7.89 6.32 -6.76
CA LEU A 540 -7.49 5.23 -7.66
C LEU A 540 -6.79 4.14 -6.85
N VAL A 541 -7.38 2.96 -6.81
CA VAL A 541 -6.81 1.77 -6.16
C VAL A 541 -6.12 0.91 -7.21
N VAL A 542 -4.90 0.46 -6.90
CA VAL A 542 -4.01 -0.26 -7.82
C VAL A 542 -3.63 -1.62 -7.21
N ALA A 543 -3.92 -2.70 -7.92
CA ALA A 543 -3.44 -4.05 -7.62
C ALA A 543 -2.09 -4.28 -8.30
N THR A 544 -1.05 -4.46 -7.50
CA THR A 544 0.27 -4.81 -7.99
C THR A 544 0.52 -6.30 -7.80
N HIS A 545 1.39 -6.86 -8.65
CA HIS A 545 1.87 -8.22 -8.47
C HIS A 545 3.26 -8.18 -7.82
N GLY A 546 3.28 -8.11 -6.47
CA GLY A 546 4.50 -8.18 -5.67
C GLY A 546 4.77 -6.98 -4.76
N ARG A 547 3.85 -6.00 -4.70
CA ARG A 547 3.97 -4.76 -3.89
C ARG A 547 2.65 -4.32 -3.25
N SER A 548 1.74 -5.27 -2.98
CA SER A 548 0.45 -5.05 -2.32
C SER A 548 -0.51 -4.11 -3.08
N PHE A 549 -1.57 -3.64 -2.42
CA PHE A 549 -2.42 -2.57 -2.93
C PHE A 549 -1.79 -1.20 -2.72
N TRP A 550 -2.03 -0.29 -3.67
CA TRP A 550 -1.68 1.13 -3.55
C TRP A 550 -2.92 1.99 -3.80
N ILE A 551 -3.04 3.11 -3.08
CA ILE A 551 -4.12 4.07 -3.27
C ILE A 551 -3.48 5.42 -3.63
N LEU A 552 -3.86 5.97 -4.78
CA LEU A 552 -3.66 7.39 -5.04
C LEU A 552 -4.88 8.13 -4.48
N ASP A 553 -4.71 8.63 -3.26
CA ASP A 553 -5.72 9.44 -2.60
C ASP A 553 -5.99 10.72 -3.38
N ASP A 554 -7.27 11.01 -3.63
CA ASP A 554 -7.77 12.25 -4.23
C ASP A 554 -7.28 12.54 -5.67
N LEU A 555 -8.05 12.04 -6.64
CA LEU A 555 -7.91 12.34 -8.07
C LEU A 555 -8.40 13.75 -8.46
N THR A 556 -9.04 14.50 -7.56
CA THR A 556 -9.66 15.78 -7.92
C THR A 556 -8.70 16.85 -8.46
N PRO A 557 -7.41 16.92 -8.07
CA PRO A 557 -6.46 17.81 -8.74
C PRO A 557 -6.29 17.47 -10.23
N LEU A 558 -6.29 16.18 -10.59
CA LEU A 558 -6.15 15.74 -11.98
C LEU A 558 -7.37 16.14 -12.83
N TYR A 559 -8.58 16.03 -12.27
CA TYR A 559 -9.82 16.44 -12.96
C TYR A 559 -9.86 17.93 -13.32
N GLN A 560 -9.13 18.75 -12.57
CA GLN A 560 -9.09 20.21 -12.72
C GLN A 560 -8.06 20.68 -13.74
N LEU A 561 -7.06 19.84 -14.08
CA LEU A 561 -5.97 20.21 -15.00
C LEU A 561 -6.51 20.73 -16.34
N ASN A 562 -5.92 21.83 -16.79
CA ASN A 562 -6.21 22.48 -18.07
C ASN A 562 -5.06 23.42 -18.46
N ASP A 563 -5.09 23.96 -19.68
CA ASP A 563 -4.03 24.84 -20.21
C ASP A 563 -3.84 26.12 -19.39
N THR A 564 -4.89 26.65 -18.77
CA THR A 564 -4.80 27.84 -17.91
C THR A 564 -3.95 27.55 -16.67
N ILE A 565 -4.19 26.41 -16.00
CA ILE A 565 -3.42 25.99 -14.82
C ILE A 565 -1.98 25.66 -15.22
N LYS A 566 -1.79 24.90 -16.31
CA LYS A 566 -0.46 24.51 -16.82
C LYS A 566 0.45 25.72 -17.08
N ASN A 567 -0.12 26.83 -17.52
CA ASN A 567 0.62 28.07 -17.81
C ASN A 567 0.68 29.05 -16.63
N SER A 568 0.01 28.75 -15.51
CA SER A 568 0.02 29.61 -14.32
C SER A 568 1.38 29.59 -13.59
N LEU A 569 1.68 30.68 -12.86
CA LEU A 569 2.85 30.71 -11.98
C LEU A 569 2.58 29.99 -10.64
N ALA A 570 1.34 30.02 -10.19
CA ALA A 570 0.87 29.35 -8.99
C ALA A 570 -0.64 29.09 -9.12
N HIS A 571 -1.12 27.99 -8.52
CA HIS A 571 -2.54 27.65 -8.53
C HIS A 571 -2.94 26.88 -7.27
N LEU A 572 -4.05 27.27 -6.61
CA LEU A 572 -4.70 26.46 -5.58
C LEU A 572 -5.85 25.68 -6.20
N PHE A 573 -5.77 24.35 -6.15
CA PHE A 573 -6.82 23.47 -6.62
C PHE A 573 -7.99 23.50 -5.64
N LYS A 574 -9.22 23.35 -6.16
CA LYS A 574 -10.39 23.16 -5.31
C LYS A 574 -10.23 21.85 -4.53
N PRO A 575 -10.25 21.88 -3.19
CA PRO A 575 -10.18 20.66 -2.37
C PRO A 575 -11.41 19.77 -2.59
N ARG A 576 -11.24 18.46 -2.47
CA ARG A 576 -12.40 17.56 -2.27
C ARG A 576 -13.07 17.85 -0.92
N ASP A 577 -14.31 17.39 -0.79
CA ASP A 577 -15.00 17.45 0.51
C ASP A 577 -14.24 16.58 1.52
N ALA A 578 -14.09 17.07 2.75
CA ALA A 578 -13.32 16.40 3.79
C ALA A 578 -14.25 15.86 4.87
N TYR A 579 -14.05 14.61 5.28
CA TYR A 579 -14.79 14.03 6.39
C TYR A 579 -14.22 14.49 7.73
N LYS A 580 -15.09 14.81 8.68
CA LYS A 580 -14.70 15.03 10.07
C LYS A 580 -14.58 13.68 10.79
N THR A 581 -13.54 12.91 10.49
CA THR A 581 -13.25 11.60 11.07
C THR A 581 -12.15 11.66 12.13
N SER A 582 -12.06 10.60 12.94
CA SER A 582 -10.89 10.26 13.75
C SER A 582 -9.73 9.71 12.89
N GLY A 583 -8.63 9.39 13.56
CA GLY A 583 -7.43 8.83 12.94
C GLY A 583 -6.42 9.88 12.48
N GLY A 584 -5.25 9.39 12.12
CA GLY A 584 -4.15 10.18 11.58
C GLY A 584 -3.27 9.34 10.68
N SER A 585 -2.08 9.85 10.38
CA SER A 585 -1.04 9.12 9.66
C SER A 585 0.27 9.27 10.43
N TYR A 586 1.01 8.16 10.61
CA TYR A 586 2.36 8.19 11.16
C TYR A 586 3.37 8.67 10.10
N PHE A 587 4.31 9.52 10.51
CA PHE A 587 5.43 9.93 9.65
C PHE A 587 6.50 8.85 9.47
N ASP A 588 6.49 7.81 10.32
CA ASP A 588 7.46 6.71 10.34
C ASP A 588 6.68 5.39 10.34
N ILE A 589 6.22 5.00 9.15
CA ILE A 589 5.42 3.79 8.93
C ILE A 589 6.34 2.59 9.16
N LYS A 590 5.92 1.66 10.02
CA LYS A 590 6.65 0.41 10.22
C LYS A 590 6.55 -0.42 8.93
N MET A 591 7.57 -1.23 8.64
CA MET A 591 7.62 -2.04 7.42
C MET A 591 6.40 -2.97 7.22
N GLN A 592 5.66 -3.27 8.28
CA GLN A 592 4.51 -4.17 8.31
C GLN A 592 3.14 -3.48 8.30
N THR A 593 3.06 -2.14 8.18
CA THR A 593 1.77 -1.43 8.17
C THR A 593 1.59 -0.58 6.92
N GLY A 594 0.34 -0.45 6.47
CA GLY A 594 -0.06 0.45 5.39
C GLY A 594 -0.19 1.90 5.86
N GLU A 595 0.08 2.84 4.95
CA GLU A 595 -0.16 4.27 5.19
C GLU A 595 -1.66 4.54 5.29
N ASN A 596 -2.08 5.29 6.31
CA ASN A 596 -3.45 5.78 6.42
C ASN A 596 -3.59 7.11 5.65
N ALA A 597 -4.70 7.31 4.94
CA ALA A 597 -4.98 8.57 4.27
C ALA A 597 -4.99 9.75 5.27
N PRO A 598 -4.43 10.92 4.93
CA PRO A 598 -4.38 12.06 5.85
C PRO A 598 -5.79 12.49 6.33
N THR A 599 -5.94 12.74 7.63
CA THR A 599 -7.18 13.29 8.20
C THR A 599 -7.18 14.82 8.13
N GLY A 600 -8.24 15.39 7.54
CA GLY A 600 -8.44 16.83 7.41
C GLY A 600 -8.74 17.25 5.97
N VAL A 601 -8.57 18.55 5.67
CA VAL A 601 -8.73 19.09 4.32
C VAL A 601 -7.37 19.07 3.62
N MET A 602 -7.28 18.29 2.55
CA MET A 602 -6.10 18.23 1.70
C MET A 602 -6.11 19.42 0.73
N LEU A 603 -5.13 20.31 0.88
CA LEU A 603 -4.97 21.51 0.07
C LEU A 603 -3.80 21.27 -0.90
N HIS A 604 -4.16 20.99 -2.15
CA HIS A 604 -3.21 20.82 -3.25
C HIS A 604 -2.97 22.16 -3.95
N TYR A 605 -1.70 22.55 -4.13
CA TYR A 605 -1.34 23.75 -4.88
C TYR A 605 -0.05 23.61 -5.68
N TYR A 606 -0.07 24.16 -6.89
CA TYR A 606 1.05 24.17 -7.82
C TYR A 606 1.84 25.47 -7.68
N LEU A 607 3.17 25.37 -7.73
CA LEU A 607 4.10 26.50 -7.78
C LEU A 607 5.09 26.25 -8.93
N LYS A 608 5.12 27.11 -9.95
CA LYS A 608 6.07 26.95 -11.07
C LYS A 608 7.52 27.02 -10.60
N ASN A 609 7.78 27.93 -9.67
CA ASN A 609 9.06 28.11 -9.00
C ASN A 609 8.83 28.37 -7.51
N LYS A 610 9.83 28.10 -6.68
CA LYS A 610 9.83 28.47 -5.27
C LYS A 610 9.61 29.99 -5.11
N PRO A 611 8.58 30.45 -4.39
CA PRO A 611 8.32 31.88 -4.20
C PRO A 611 9.40 32.55 -3.35
N SER A 612 9.74 33.80 -3.70
CA SER A 612 10.63 34.66 -2.91
C SER A 612 9.91 35.36 -1.75
N GLU A 613 8.59 35.50 -1.85
CA GLU A 613 7.73 36.16 -0.86
C GLU A 613 7.03 35.13 0.05
N GLU A 614 6.45 35.61 1.15
CA GLU A 614 5.69 34.78 2.08
C GLU A 614 4.45 34.19 1.38
N LEU A 615 4.34 32.85 1.40
CA LEU A 615 3.14 32.13 1.02
C LEU A 615 2.24 32.00 2.25
N ARG A 616 0.96 32.36 2.11
CA ARG A 616 -0.05 32.24 3.15
C ARG A 616 -1.26 31.45 2.65
N MET A 617 -1.76 30.59 3.53
CA MET A 617 -3.02 29.86 3.34
C MET A 617 -3.99 30.33 4.40
N VAL A 618 -5.03 31.07 4.00
CA VAL A 618 -6.06 31.60 4.90
C VAL A 618 -7.30 30.73 4.80
N ILE A 619 -7.71 30.15 5.91
CA ILE A 619 -8.97 29.40 6.02
C ILE A 619 -10.00 30.29 6.69
N SER A 620 -11.19 30.40 6.08
CA SER A 620 -12.30 31.19 6.61
C SER A 620 -13.62 30.43 6.57
N THR A 621 -14.57 30.85 7.41
CA THR A 621 -15.97 30.39 7.33
C THR A 621 -16.61 30.90 6.04
N ALA A 622 -17.77 30.33 5.66
CA ALA A 622 -18.56 30.84 4.54
C ALA A 622 -19.00 32.32 4.71
N ALA A 623 -19.04 32.84 5.93
CA ALA A 623 -19.33 34.26 6.21
C ALA A 623 -18.11 35.19 6.00
N GLY A 624 -16.92 34.63 5.74
CA GLY A 624 -15.67 35.38 5.56
C GLY A 624 -14.86 35.57 6.84
N ASP A 625 -15.32 35.05 7.98
CA ASP A 625 -14.56 35.12 9.23
C ASP A 625 -13.32 34.22 9.14
N THR A 626 -12.14 34.79 9.41
CA THR A 626 -10.90 34.03 9.39
C THR A 626 -10.87 33.02 10.54
N VAL A 627 -10.69 31.75 10.20
CA VAL A 627 -10.50 30.65 11.15
C VAL A 627 -9.03 30.59 11.56
N ILE A 628 -8.13 30.39 10.58
CA ILE A 628 -6.69 30.27 10.81
C ILE A 628 -5.91 30.68 9.56
N THR A 629 -4.66 31.11 9.75
CA THR A 629 -3.72 31.40 8.65
C THR A 629 -2.42 30.64 8.88
N TYR A 630 -1.99 29.91 7.86
CA TYR A 630 -0.67 29.26 7.82
C TYR A 630 0.29 30.05 6.95
N SER A 631 1.58 29.96 7.27
CA SER A 631 2.66 30.69 6.60
C SER A 631 3.80 29.74 6.21
N SER A 632 4.51 30.07 5.13
CA SER A 632 5.77 29.42 4.77
C SER A 632 6.99 29.98 5.53
N MET A 633 6.85 31.12 6.23
CA MET A 633 7.94 31.82 6.92
C MET A 633 7.73 31.95 8.43
N LYS A 634 6.52 31.74 8.92
CA LYS A 634 6.15 31.85 10.33
C LYS A 634 5.47 30.57 10.82
N ASP A 635 5.71 30.21 12.07
CA ASP A 635 5.01 29.11 12.72
C ASP A 635 3.57 29.48 13.12
N LYS A 636 2.82 28.54 13.71
CA LYS A 636 1.45 28.79 14.20
C LYS A 636 1.38 29.88 15.30
N LYS A 637 2.50 30.28 15.91
CA LYS A 637 2.60 31.35 16.91
C LYS A 637 2.85 32.73 16.27
N GLY A 638 3.17 32.76 14.98
CA GLY A 638 3.56 33.97 14.25
C GLY A 638 5.05 34.29 14.39
N GLU A 639 5.84 33.39 14.97
CA GLU A 639 7.29 33.54 15.11
C GLU A 639 7.98 33.12 13.80
N SER A 640 9.03 33.85 13.40
CA SER A 640 9.81 33.48 12.22
C SER A 640 10.44 32.10 12.39
N ILE A 641 10.28 31.24 11.39
CA ILE A 641 10.86 29.90 11.39
C ILE A 641 12.38 30.03 11.39
N LYS A 642 13.03 29.49 12.43
CA LYS A 642 14.49 29.38 12.46
C LYS A 642 14.89 28.23 11.54
N ILE A 643 15.59 28.55 10.46
CA ILE A 643 16.24 27.54 9.61
C ILE A 643 17.50 27.09 10.35
N SER A 644 17.56 25.81 10.68
CA SER A 644 18.77 25.21 11.27
C SER A 644 19.92 25.32 10.27
N LYS A 645 21.09 25.77 10.72
CA LYS A 645 22.34 25.73 9.93
C LYS A 645 23.13 24.43 10.18
N GLU A 646 22.50 23.39 10.71
CA GLU A 646 23.19 22.12 10.93
C GLU A 646 23.52 21.42 9.59
N PHE A 647 24.60 20.65 9.60
CA PHE A 647 25.18 19.97 8.45
C PHE A 647 24.24 18.93 7.81
N TYR A 648 23.21 18.50 8.52
CA TYR A 648 22.17 17.60 8.04
C TYR A 648 20.78 18.18 8.36
N GLU A 649 20.15 18.80 7.36
CA GLU A 649 18.72 19.10 7.40
C GLU A 649 18.03 18.01 6.59
N ASP A 650 17.26 17.15 7.25
CA ASP A 650 16.41 16.18 6.55
C ASP A 650 15.33 16.96 5.78
N ARG A 651 15.55 17.13 4.48
CA ARG A 651 14.64 17.88 3.60
C ARG A 651 13.30 17.18 3.40
N LYS A 652 13.14 15.93 3.83
CA LYS A 652 11.87 15.18 3.76
C LYS A 652 10.99 15.39 4.99
N LEU A 653 11.52 15.93 6.09
CA LEU A 653 10.78 16.20 7.32
C LEU A 653 9.79 17.36 7.11
N ARG A 654 8.53 17.05 6.75
CA ARG A 654 7.42 18.01 6.75
C ARG A 654 7.23 18.54 8.16
N ARG A 655 7.39 19.86 8.35
CA ARG A 655 7.17 20.50 9.65
C ARG A 655 5.67 20.81 9.83
N PRO A 656 5.00 20.26 10.86
CA PRO A 656 3.57 20.52 11.07
C PRO A 656 3.24 22.01 11.15
N GLY A 657 2.22 22.45 10.39
CA GLY A 657 1.76 23.84 10.40
C GLY A 657 2.60 24.83 9.59
N ILE A 658 3.57 24.36 8.80
CA ILE A 658 4.35 25.17 7.86
C ILE A 658 3.96 24.77 6.43
N LEU A 659 3.77 25.76 5.55
CA LEU A 659 3.44 25.51 4.14
C LEU A 659 4.69 25.10 3.34
N PRO A 660 4.67 23.94 2.65
CA PRO A 660 5.66 23.63 1.63
C PRO A 660 5.76 24.71 0.53
N VAL A 661 6.94 24.86 -0.06
CA VAL A 661 7.21 25.87 -1.10
C VAL A 661 8.08 25.30 -2.22
N ASP A 662 7.98 23.99 -2.44
CA ASP A 662 8.75 23.30 -3.46
C ASP A 662 8.22 23.66 -4.85
N SER A 663 9.10 23.63 -5.85
CA SER A 663 8.67 23.81 -7.24
C SER A 663 7.91 22.57 -7.71
N GLY A 664 6.81 22.76 -8.41
CA GLY A 664 5.87 21.70 -8.78
C GLY A 664 4.69 21.62 -7.83
N MET A 665 4.24 20.39 -7.59
CA MET A 665 3.01 20.09 -6.88
C MET A 665 3.27 19.97 -5.37
N ASN A 666 2.51 20.71 -4.56
CA ASN A 666 2.60 20.72 -3.10
C ASN A 666 1.27 20.29 -2.48
N THR A 667 1.35 19.68 -1.29
CA THR A 667 0.18 19.28 -0.49
C THR A 667 0.35 19.81 0.93
N PHE A 668 -0.70 20.44 1.46
CA PHE A 668 -0.79 20.84 2.86
C PHE A 668 -2.10 20.33 3.46
N ILE A 669 -2.06 19.82 4.68
CA ILE A 669 -3.24 19.27 5.37
C ILE A 669 -3.68 20.24 6.46
N TRP A 670 -4.90 20.78 6.35
CA TRP A 670 -5.55 21.45 7.47
C TRP A 670 -6.26 20.41 8.34
N ASP A 671 -5.79 20.23 9.58
CA ASP A 671 -6.30 19.32 10.62
C ASP A 671 -7.70 19.70 11.17
N LEU A 672 -8.40 20.58 10.46
CA LEU A 672 -9.69 21.18 10.82
C LEU A 672 -9.64 22.08 12.05
N ARG A 673 -8.49 22.33 12.68
CA ARG A 673 -8.45 23.02 13.97
C ARG A 673 -8.46 24.54 13.83
N TYR A 674 -9.22 25.16 14.73
CA TYR A 674 -9.10 26.56 15.10
C TYR A 674 -7.79 26.79 15.87
N PRO A 675 -7.35 28.05 16.05
CA PRO A 675 -6.12 28.34 16.77
C PRO A 675 -6.08 27.75 18.18
N ASP A 676 -4.91 27.25 18.56
CA ASP A 676 -4.63 26.77 19.91
C ASP A 676 -4.81 27.89 20.94
N ALA A 677 -5.12 27.49 22.17
CA ALA A 677 -5.08 28.41 23.29
C ALA A 677 -3.64 28.93 23.50
N LYS A 678 -3.51 30.17 23.96
CA LYS A 678 -2.18 30.73 24.28
C LYS A 678 -1.44 29.83 25.25
N GLN A 679 -0.17 29.52 25.00
CA GLN A 679 0.65 28.70 25.89
C GLN A 679 1.22 29.53 27.04
N VAL A 680 1.53 28.86 28.16
CA VAL A 680 2.42 29.42 29.19
C VAL A 680 3.83 29.48 28.60
N GLU A 681 4.50 30.64 28.68
CA GLU A 681 5.87 30.81 28.19
C GLU A 681 6.86 29.97 29.03
N GLY A 682 7.78 29.28 28.36
CA GLY A 682 8.71 28.34 28.98
C GLY A 682 8.15 26.91 29.08
N THR A 683 8.40 26.23 30.20
CA THR A 683 7.87 24.88 30.45
C THR A 683 6.38 24.97 30.77
N ASN A 684 5.55 24.25 30.00
CA ASN A 684 4.10 24.17 30.17
C ASN A 684 3.68 22.69 30.34
N VAL A 685 3.75 22.18 31.56
CA VAL A 685 3.32 20.80 31.87
C VAL A 685 1.80 20.75 31.99
N MET A 686 1.17 19.89 31.20
CA MET A 686 -0.28 19.60 31.24
C MET A 686 -0.49 18.09 31.17
N TRP A 687 -1.41 17.58 31.99
CA TRP A 687 -1.74 16.15 32.07
C TRP A 687 -3.19 15.87 31.70
N ALA A 688 -4.12 16.69 32.20
CA ALA A 688 -5.55 16.43 31.99
C ALA A 688 -6.00 16.83 30.58
N GLY A 689 -5.31 17.77 29.93
CA GLY A 689 -5.60 18.12 28.55
C GLY A 689 -4.47 18.85 27.86
N SER A 690 -4.81 19.54 26.77
CA SER A 690 -3.86 20.29 25.96
C SER A 690 -4.38 21.69 25.64
N VAL A 691 -3.54 22.50 25.01
CA VAL A 691 -3.93 23.81 24.46
C VAL A 691 -4.54 23.70 23.06
N ILE A 692 -4.68 22.50 22.51
CA ILE A 692 -5.05 22.30 21.12
C ILE A 692 -6.44 22.89 20.84
N GLY A 693 -6.56 23.64 19.74
CA GLY A 693 -7.81 24.28 19.35
C GLY A 693 -8.93 23.29 18.97
N PRO A 694 -10.21 23.72 19.08
CA PRO A 694 -11.33 22.88 18.65
C PRO A 694 -11.29 22.62 17.13
N GLN A 695 -11.78 21.46 16.73
CA GLN A 695 -12.03 21.17 15.31
C GLN A 695 -13.24 21.95 14.81
N ALA A 696 -13.19 22.32 13.54
CA ALA A 696 -14.27 22.92 12.79
C ALA A 696 -15.48 21.98 12.72
N VAL A 697 -16.67 22.57 12.75
CA VAL A 697 -17.93 21.83 12.56
C VAL A 697 -18.15 21.53 11.07
N PRO A 698 -18.87 20.44 10.73
CA PRO A 698 -19.32 20.21 9.38
C PRO A 698 -20.05 21.42 8.80
N GLY A 699 -19.74 21.79 7.56
CA GLY A 699 -20.23 22.99 6.91
C GLY A 699 -19.30 23.50 5.79
N ASN A 700 -19.64 24.68 5.26
CA ASN A 700 -18.93 25.29 4.14
C ASN A 700 -17.82 26.25 4.63
N TYR A 701 -16.66 26.14 4.00
CA TYR A 701 -15.47 26.95 4.28
C TYR A 701 -14.79 27.39 2.99
N ILE A 702 -13.84 28.30 3.13
CA ILE A 702 -13.09 28.89 2.02
C ILE A 702 -11.59 28.82 2.34
N ALA A 703 -10.79 28.37 1.38
CA ALA A 703 -9.33 28.44 1.42
C ALA A 703 -8.84 29.50 0.44
N LYS A 704 -7.97 30.40 0.91
CA LYS A 704 -7.34 31.46 0.09
C LYS A 704 -5.84 31.29 0.09
N MET A 705 -5.25 31.21 -1.09
CA MET A 705 -3.80 31.20 -1.26
C MET A 705 -3.31 32.60 -1.64
N VAL A 706 -2.40 33.15 -0.84
CA VAL A 706 -1.85 34.50 -1.01
C VAL A 706 -0.32 34.40 -1.07
N ILE A 707 0.31 35.05 -2.04
CA ILE A 707 1.78 35.19 -2.14
C ILE A 707 2.11 36.67 -2.07
N GLY A 708 2.93 37.06 -1.10
CA GLY A 708 3.14 38.48 -0.79
C GLY A 708 1.80 39.12 -0.44
N ASP A 709 1.40 40.14 -1.20
CA ASP A 709 0.10 40.82 -1.08
C ASP A 709 -0.92 40.39 -2.16
N SER A 710 -0.54 39.46 -3.04
CA SER A 710 -1.39 39.02 -4.15
C SER A 710 -2.21 37.80 -3.79
N LEU A 711 -3.54 37.91 -3.89
CA LEU A 711 -4.45 36.76 -3.85
C LEU A 711 -4.29 35.95 -5.15
N ILE A 712 -3.86 34.69 -5.02
CA ILE A 712 -3.67 33.80 -6.17
C ILE A 712 -4.99 33.14 -6.54
N ASN A 713 -5.62 32.45 -5.59
CA ASN A 713 -6.89 31.77 -5.77
C ASN A 713 -7.67 31.71 -4.45
N GLU A 714 -8.99 31.64 -4.58
CA GLU A 714 -9.94 31.39 -3.50
C GLU A 714 -10.80 30.18 -3.90
N GLN A 715 -10.84 29.16 -3.04
CA GLN A 715 -11.52 27.90 -3.33
C GLN A 715 -12.49 27.53 -2.20
N PRO A 716 -13.77 27.26 -2.50
CA PRO A 716 -14.71 26.75 -1.52
C PRO A 716 -14.53 25.24 -1.32
N PHE A 717 -14.78 24.76 -0.11
CA PHE A 717 -14.81 23.33 0.21
C PHE A 717 -15.80 23.04 1.35
N THR A 718 -16.18 21.78 1.49
CA THR A 718 -17.13 21.33 2.52
C THR A 718 -16.45 20.39 3.50
N ILE A 719 -16.72 20.57 4.78
CA ILE A 719 -16.48 19.54 5.80
C ILE A 719 -17.80 18.78 5.98
N VAL A 720 -17.77 17.47 5.74
CA VAL A 720 -18.94 16.59 5.88
C VAL A 720 -18.86 15.75 7.17
N THR A 721 -20.01 15.29 7.64
CA THR A 721 -20.10 14.40 8.80
C THR A 721 -19.49 13.04 8.49
N ASP A 722 -18.92 12.37 9.50
CA ASP A 722 -18.64 10.94 9.42
C ASP A 722 -19.96 10.18 9.18
N PRO A 723 -20.14 9.47 8.05
CA PRO A 723 -21.39 8.82 7.70
C PRO A 723 -21.76 7.66 8.63
N ARG A 724 -20.83 7.20 9.48
CA ARG A 724 -21.08 6.18 10.50
C ARG A 724 -21.79 6.74 11.74
N LEU A 725 -21.83 8.07 11.88
CA LEU A 725 -22.37 8.74 13.06
C LEU A 725 -23.76 9.33 12.80
N ASN A 726 -24.66 9.21 13.76
CA ASN A 726 -25.97 9.85 13.76
C ASN A 726 -25.99 11.03 14.75
N ILE A 727 -25.42 12.17 14.35
CA ILE A 727 -25.30 13.38 15.15
C ILE A 727 -25.86 14.60 14.40
N SER A 728 -26.59 15.46 15.11
CA SER A 728 -27.21 16.65 14.51
C SER A 728 -26.21 17.82 14.37
N ALA A 729 -26.44 18.69 13.40
CA ALA A 729 -25.68 19.94 13.28
C ALA A 729 -25.76 20.82 14.55
N THR A 730 -26.89 20.77 15.27
CA THR A 730 -27.07 21.49 16.54
C THR A 730 -26.17 20.94 17.64
N ASP A 731 -25.94 19.62 17.68
CA ASP A 731 -25.08 19.00 18.68
C ASP A 731 -23.61 19.32 18.40
N TYR A 732 -23.19 19.29 17.12
CA TYR A 732 -21.87 19.78 16.70
C TYR A 732 -21.65 21.24 17.09
N ALA A 733 -22.64 22.10 16.84
CA ALA A 733 -22.56 23.52 17.21
C ALA A 733 -22.42 23.68 18.74
N ALA A 734 -23.23 22.97 19.54
CA ALA A 734 -23.15 23.02 20.99
C ALA A 734 -21.79 22.56 21.53
N GLN A 735 -21.22 21.51 20.93
CA GLN A 735 -19.87 21.03 21.26
C GLN A 735 -18.81 22.07 20.94
N PHE A 736 -18.82 22.59 19.72
CA PHE A 736 -17.87 23.58 19.25
C PHE A 736 -17.93 24.86 20.09
N GLU A 737 -19.13 25.36 20.41
CA GLU A 737 -19.32 26.55 21.24
C GLU A 737 -18.71 26.37 22.64
N LEU A 738 -18.92 25.22 23.29
CA LEU A 738 -18.35 24.97 24.61
C LEU A 738 -16.82 24.86 24.53
N LEU A 739 -16.27 24.16 23.53
CA LEU A 739 -14.83 24.06 23.33
C LEU A 739 -14.19 25.42 23.05
N MET A 740 -14.84 26.29 22.27
CA MET A 740 -14.39 27.66 22.04
C MET A 740 -14.39 28.49 23.32
N LYS A 741 -15.41 28.35 24.18
CA LYS A 741 -15.45 28.99 25.51
C LYS A 741 -14.30 28.51 26.41
N ILE A 742 -14.02 27.20 26.41
CA ILE A 742 -12.90 26.58 27.14
C ILE A 742 -11.57 27.13 26.62
N ASN A 743 -11.34 27.09 25.31
CA ASN A 743 -10.12 27.57 24.67
C ASN A 743 -9.85 29.06 24.97
N LYS A 744 -10.88 29.90 24.88
CA LYS A 744 -10.79 31.34 25.21
C LYS A 744 -10.43 31.56 26.68
N LYS A 745 -11.10 30.86 27.61
CA LYS A 745 -10.84 30.99 29.05
C LYS A 745 -9.46 30.43 29.43
N LEU A 746 -9.02 29.35 28.78
CA LEU A 746 -7.67 28.81 28.94
C LEU A 746 -6.61 29.81 28.46
N SER A 747 -6.82 30.41 27.29
CA SER A 747 -5.95 31.48 26.78
C SER A 747 -5.85 32.67 27.71
N GLU A 748 -6.99 33.16 28.23
CA GLU A 748 -7.02 34.25 29.21
C GLU A 748 -6.21 33.89 30.47
N THR A 749 -6.35 32.65 30.94
CA THR A 749 -5.64 32.13 32.10
C THR A 749 -4.14 32.08 31.86
N HIS A 750 -3.69 31.54 30.72
CA HIS A 750 -2.27 31.48 30.36
C HIS A 750 -1.66 32.86 30.12
N VAL A 751 -2.39 33.79 29.50
CA VAL A 751 -1.95 35.20 29.37
C VAL A 751 -1.76 35.84 30.75
N ALA A 752 -2.65 35.58 31.70
CA ALA A 752 -2.51 36.06 33.07
C ALA A 752 -1.28 35.45 33.77
N ILE A 753 -1.02 34.16 33.59
CA ILE A 753 0.18 33.49 34.12
C ILE A 753 1.46 34.09 33.51
N ASN A 754 1.49 34.33 32.19
CA ASN A 754 2.64 34.96 31.52
C ASN A 754 2.87 36.39 32.02
N LYS A 755 1.79 37.16 32.27
CA LYS A 755 1.89 38.48 32.91
C LYS A 755 2.46 38.40 34.32
N ILE A 756 2.04 37.40 35.12
CA ILE A 756 2.62 37.17 36.45
C ILE A 756 4.12 36.86 36.35
N ASN A 757 4.51 35.97 35.45
CA ASN A 757 5.93 35.62 35.23
C ASN A 757 6.76 36.85 34.88
N LYS A 758 6.26 37.70 33.96
CA LYS A 758 6.91 38.95 33.56
C LYS A 758 7.00 39.96 34.70
N ALA A 759 5.94 40.11 35.51
CA ALA A 759 5.94 41.00 36.66
C ALA A 759 6.92 40.54 37.75
N ILE A 760 6.91 39.25 38.11
CA ILE A 760 7.86 38.69 39.08
C ILE A 760 9.30 38.87 38.59
N LYS A 761 9.57 38.58 37.30
CA LYS A 761 10.89 38.78 36.70
C LYS A 761 11.31 40.25 36.75
N ALA A 762 10.46 41.18 36.33
CA ALA A 762 10.77 42.61 36.34
C ALA A 762 11.07 43.13 37.75
N ILE A 763 10.29 42.72 38.76
CA ILE A 763 10.51 43.09 40.16
C ILE A 763 11.86 42.53 40.66
N ASN A 764 12.14 41.26 40.38
CA ASN A 764 13.38 40.62 40.83
C ASN A 764 14.61 41.20 40.12
N ASP A 765 14.54 41.42 38.82
CA ASP A 765 15.61 42.04 38.01
C ASP A 765 15.90 43.46 38.52
N TYR A 766 14.85 44.24 38.80
CA TYR A 766 15.00 45.58 39.36
C TYR A 766 15.68 45.57 40.72
N VAL A 767 15.17 44.78 41.67
CA VAL A 767 15.73 44.71 43.04
C VAL A 767 17.15 44.14 43.03
N GLY A 768 17.44 43.15 42.17
CA GLY A 768 18.76 42.56 42.02
C GLY A 768 19.78 43.48 41.33
N GLY A 769 19.31 44.43 40.51
CA GLY A 769 20.15 45.41 39.82
C GLY A 769 20.48 46.66 40.63
N VAL A 770 19.95 46.81 41.86
CA VAL A 770 20.21 47.96 42.74
C VAL A 770 21.60 47.79 43.37
N PRO A 771 22.58 48.68 43.07
CA PRO A 771 23.96 48.52 43.54
C PRO A 771 24.13 48.87 45.03
N ASP A 772 23.26 49.69 45.59
CA ASP A 772 23.27 50.03 47.03
C ASP A 772 22.65 48.89 47.85
N THR A 773 23.47 48.28 48.71
CA THR A 773 23.08 47.11 49.51
C THR A 773 22.03 47.41 50.58
N ALA A 774 21.99 48.63 51.12
CA ALA A 774 20.99 49.05 52.09
C ALA A 774 19.65 49.29 51.39
N LEU A 775 19.66 49.99 50.25
CA LEU A 775 18.47 50.25 49.45
C LEU A 775 17.88 48.96 48.85
N ALA A 776 18.74 48.06 48.37
CA ALA A 776 18.33 46.74 47.87
C ALA A 776 17.64 45.91 48.97
N SER A 777 18.10 45.99 50.22
CA SER A 777 17.48 45.33 51.37
C SER A 777 16.10 45.92 51.69
N GLU A 778 15.93 47.24 51.61
CA GLU A 778 14.62 47.90 51.78
C GLU A 778 13.65 47.55 50.65
N PHE A 779 14.09 47.59 49.40
CA PHE A 779 13.26 47.20 48.26
C PHE A 779 12.90 45.72 48.30
N LYS A 780 13.77 44.85 48.82
CA LYS A 780 13.46 43.43 49.04
C LYS A 780 12.36 43.24 50.07
N LYS A 781 12.34 44.02 51.16
CA LYS A 781 11.24 43.99 52.16
C LYS A 781 9.90 44.42 51.55
N LEU A 782 9.93 45.33 50.58
CA LEU A 782 8.74 45.79 49.86
C LEU A 782 8.30 44.82 48.74
N SER A 783 9.25 44.20 48.04
CA SER A 783 8.98 43.34 46.88
C SER A 783 8.56 41.93 47.26
N VAL A 784 9.08 41.35 48.35
CA VAL A 784 8.74 39.97 48.77
C VAL A 784 7.24 39.77 48.95
N PRO A 785 6.49 40.59 49.74
CA PRO A 785 5.04 40.40 49.88
C PRO A 785 4.26 40.53 48.56
N LEU A 786 4.77 41.33 47.63
CA LEU A 786 4.19 41.52 46.30
C LEU A 786 4.43 40.30 45.41
N VAL A 787 5.67 39.79 45.37
CA VAL A 787 6.05 38.56 44.66
C VAL A 787 5.32 37.35 45.23
N ASP A 788 5.18 37.25 46.55
CA ASP A 788 4.41 36.18 47.21
C ASP A 788 2.93 36.25 46.83
N SER A 789 2.35 37.45 46.80
CA SER A 789 0.96 37.65 46.34
C SER A 789 0.77 37.19 44.90
N LEU A 790 1.69 37.53 44.00
CA LEU A 790 1.69 37.09 42.61
C LEU A 790 1.88 35.57 42.48
N THR A 791 2.81 35.00 43.24
CA THR A 791 3.11 33.57 43.26
C THR A 791 1.95 32.75 43.82
N ALA A 792 1.23 33.26 44.82
CA ALA A 792 0.04 32.61 45.35
C ALA A 792 -1.08 32.52 44.30
N VAL A 793 -1.31 33.59 43.53
CA VAL A 793 -2.26 33.58 42.41
C VAL A 793 -1.80 32.62 41.32
N LYS A 794 -0.53 32.69 40.92
CA LYS A 794 0.08 31.77 39.94
C LYS A 794 -0.12 30.32 40.35
N GLY A 795 0.14 29.98 41.61
CA GLY A 795 0.02 28.63 42.16
C GLY A 795 -1.41 28.10 42.24
N GLN A 796 -2.44 28.94 42.09
CA GLN A 796 -3.83 28.47 41.93
C GLN A 796 -4.19 28.26 40.46
N LEU A 797 -3.59 29.05 39.56
CA LEU A 797 -3.85 28.97 38.13
C LEU A 797 -3.02 27.89 37.42
N TYR A 798 -1.76 27.70 37.81
CA TYR A 798 -0.75 26.88 37.12
C TYR A 798 0.18 26.15 38.10
N GLN A 799 0.50 24.89 37.79
CA GLN A 799 1.45 24.08 38.58
C GLN A 799 2.90 24.41 38.19
N TYR A 800 3.43 25.50 38.72
CA TYR A 800 4.73 26.04 38.32
C TYR A 800 5.95 25.29 38.89
N LYS A 801 5.73 24.28 39.74
CA LYS A 801 6.80 23.41 40.25
C LYS A 801 7.07 22.21 39.34
N ALA A 802 6.16 21.92 38.40
CA ALA A 802 6.33 20.84 37.45
C ALA A 802 7.28 21.26 36.32
N SER A 803 8.29 20.45 36.10
CA SER A 803 9.31 20.63 35.07
C SER A 803 9.35 19.46 34.08
N ALA A 804 8.84 18.30 34.49
CA ALA A 804 8.65 17.11 33.67
C ALA A 804 7.16 16.68 33.66
N PRO A 805 6.70 15.96 32.61
CA PRO A 805 5.31 15.56 32.47
C PRO A 805 4.70 14.82 33.67
N GLN A 806 5.49 14.00 34.37
CA GLN A 806 5.02 13.20 35.51
C GLN A 806 5.17 13.88 36.88
N ASP A 807 5.76 15.08 36.95
CA ASP A 807 5.91 15.83 38.22
C ASP A 807 4.55 16.17 38.83
N VAL A 808 3.50 16.19 38.02
CA VAL A 808 2.13 16.47 38.48
C VAL A 808 1.53 15.35 39.34
N LEU A 809 2.15 14.16 39.36
CA LEU A 809 1.78 13.08 40.29
C LEU A 809 2.17 13.46 41.74
N ALA A 810 3.30 14.16 41.90
CA ALA A 810 3.74 14.70 43.20
C ALA A 810 3.14 16.09 43.48
N ASN A 811 2.73 16.82 42.44
CA ASN A 811 2.27 18.20 42.52
C ASN A 811 0.91 18.36 41.80
N PRO A 812 -0.22 18.47 42.51
CA PRO A 812 -1.54 18.43 41.88
C PRO A 812 -1.72 19.44 40.74
N VAL A 813 -2.43 19.01 39.69
CA VAL A 813 -2.80 19.87 38.55
C VAL A 813 -3.70 21.04 39.01
N MET A 814 -3.49 22.20 38.38
CA MET A 814 -4.14 23.46 38.75
C MET A 814 -5.26 23.85 37.79
N LEU A 815 -5.88 25.01 38.00
CA LEU A 815 -7.12 25.39 37.31
C LEU A 815 -6.98 25.42 35.78
N ASN A 816 -5.82 25.78 35.24
CA ASN A 816 -5.59 25.76 33.79
C ASN A 816 -5.70 24.35 33.21
N ASP A 817 -5.01 23.38 33.80
CA ASP A 817 -4.99 21.99 33.33
C ASP A 817 -6.33 21.30 33.60
N LYS A 818 -6.98 21.59 34.74
CA LYS A 818 -8.36 21.12 35.02
C LYS A 818 -9.35 21.61 33.96
N LEU A 819 -9.26 22.88 33.56
CA LEU A 819 -10.10 23.43 32.48
C LEU A 819 -9.80 22.77 31.14
N ALA A 820 -8.52 22.55 30.83
CA ALA A 820 -8.11 21.81 29.63
C ALA A 820 -8.65 20.37 29.63
N GLY A 821 -8.69 19.71 30.79
CA GLY A 821 -9.30 18.39 30.95
C GLY A 821 -10.80 18.36 30.71
N VAL A 822 -11.54 19.43 31.04
CA VAL A 822 -12.94 19.57 30.59
C VAL A 822 -12.99 19.64 29.06
N GLY A 823 -12.04 20.34 28.43
CA GLY A 823 -11.88 20.36 26.97
C GLY A 823 -11.71 18.95 26.40
N SER A 824 -10.75 18.17 26.92
CA SER A 824 -10.53 16.77 26.52
C SER A 824 -11.78 15.92 26.65
N ALA A 825 -12.53 16.08 27.74
CA ALA A 825 -13.77 15.33 27.97
C ALA A 825 -14.90 15.73 27.02
N VAL A 826 -14.95 17.00 26.58
CA VAL A 826 -15.93 17.47 25.59
C VAL A 826 -15.56 17.00 24.18
N SER A 827 -14.27 16.91 23.85
CA SER A 827 -13.78 16.50 22.53
C SER A 827 -13.49 14.99 22.40
N SER A 828 -13.93 14.17 23.36
CA SER A 828 -13.61 12.73 23.39
C SER A 828 -14.38 11.91 22.34
N ALA A 829 -15.49 12.45 21.85
CA ALA A 829 -16.28 11.90 20.75
C ALA A 829 -17.05 13.03 20.06
N ASP A 830 -17.50 12.81 18.84
CA ASP A 830 -18.47 13.71 18.20
C ASP A 830 -19.85 13.49 18.83
N ALA A 831 -20.19 14.36 19.78
CA ALA A 831 -21.40 14.28 20.57
C ALA A 831 -21.78 15.63 21.16
N LYS A 832 -23.07 15.79 21.51
CA LYS A 832 -23.52 16.89 22.35
C LYS A 832 -22.78 16.86 23.69
N PRO A 833 -22.26 17.99 24.21
CA PRO A 833 -21.62 18.00 25.52
C PRO A 833 -22.58 17.57 26.63
N THR A 834 -22.06 16.77 27.57
CA THR A 834 -22.83 16.34 28.73
C THR A 834 -23.18 17.52 29.63
N ALA A 835 -24.28 17.41 30.39
CA ALA A 835 -24.65 18.42 31.38
C ALA A 835 -23.53 18.64 32.43
N GLN A 836 -22.76 17.60 32.73
CA GLN A 836 -21.63 17.63 33.66
C GLN A 836 -20.46 18.45 33.09
N SER A 837 -20.21 18.39 31.79
CA SER A 837 -19.19 19.22 31.13
C SER A 837 -19.48 20.72 31.30
N TYR A 838 -20.74 21.14 31.14
CA TYR A 838 -21.15 22.53 31.40
C TYR A 838 -20.95 22.92 32.87
N LYS A 839 -21.40 22.08 33.82
CA LYS A 839 -21.22 22.35 35.26
C LYS A 839 -19.74 22.47 35.65
N ALA A 840 -18.88 21.60 35.12
CA ALA A 840 -17.45 21.64 35.38
C ALA A 840 -16.80 22.88 34.77
N PHE A 841 -17.18 23.26 33.55
CA PHE A 841 -16.74 24.51 32.93
C PHE A 841 -17.11 25.73 33.77
N ASP A 842 -18.36 25.81 34.23
CA ASP A 842 -18.86 26.93 35.03
C ASP A 842 -18.14 27.04 36.38
N ASP A 843 -17.96 25.92 37.12
CA ASP A 843 -17.23 25.90 38.39
C ASP A 843 -15.77 26.35 38.23
N ILE A 844 -15.05 25.72 37.31
CA ILE A 844 -13.62 25.99 37.12
C ILE A 844 -13.42 27.43 36.62
N THR A 845 -14.28 27.90 35.71
CA THR A 845 -14.26 29.29 35.23
C THR A 845 -14.52 30.28 36.36
N ALA A 846 -15.49 30.03 37.24
CA ALA A 846 -15.75 30.89 38.40
C ALA A 846 -14.52 30.99 39.31
N ARG A 847 -13.84 29.87 39.56
CA ARG A 847 -12.61 29.81 40.37
C ARG A 847 -11.44 30.53 39.72
N ILE A 848 -11.29 30.42 38.39
CA ILE A 848 -10.31 31.19 37.61
C ILE A 848 -10.59 32.68 37.73
N ASN A 849 -11.84 33.11 37.55
CA ASN A 849 -12.22 34.52 37.61
C ASN A 849 -11.88 35.17 38.96
N VAL A 850 -12.01 34.43 40.08
CA VAL A 850 -11.56 34.91 41.40
C VAL A 850 -10.07 35.23 41.41
N GLN A 851 -9.24 34.38 40.80
CA GLN A 851 -7.79 34.59 40.75
C GLN A 851 -7.41 35.72 39.77
N LEU A 852 -8.10 35.83 38.63
CA LEU A 852 -7.91 36.93 37.69
C LEU A 852 -8.28 38.29 38.32
N TRP A 853 -9.35 38.34 39.12
CA TRP A 853 -9.70 39.55 39.87
C TRP A 853 -8.64 39.92 40.91
N LYS A 854 -8.12 38.94 41.66
CA LYS A 854 -7.00 39.16 42.60
C LYS A 854 -5.76 39.68 41.88
N LEU A 855 -5.41 39.08 40.74
CA LEU A 855 -4.30 39.55 39.92
C LEU A 855 -4.50 41.00 39.50
N LYS A 856 -5.69 41.34 38.98
CA LYS A 856 -6.01 42.70 38.55
C LYS A 856 -5.79 43.71 39.68
N ARG A 857 -6.25 43.43 40.90
CA ARG A 857 -6.00 44.31 42.05
C ARG A 857 -4.52 44.45 42.41
N ILE A 858 -3.75 43.36 42.30
CA ILE A 858 -2.30 43.43 42.52
C ILE A 858 -1.64 44.34 41.48
N LEU A 859 -2.01 44.18 40.20
CA LEU A 859 -1.46 44.98 39.10
C LEU A 859 -1.88 46.45 39.16
N ASP A 860 -3.12 46.75 39.53
CA ASP A 860 -3.70 48.10 39.47
C ASP A 860 -3.47 48.89 40.78
N GLU A 861 -3.35 48.22 41.92
CA GLU A 861 -3.19 48.89 43.23
C GLU A 861 -1.76 48.69 43.78
N LYS A 862 -1.29 47.45 43.88
CA LYS A 862 -0.06 47.13 44.63
C LYS A 862 1.21 47.42 43.84
N ILE A 863 1.24 47.14 42.54
CA ILE A 863 2.41 47.46 41.69
C ILE A 863 2.65 48.98 41.62
N PRO A 864 1.62 49.84 41.37
CA PRO A 864 1.82 51.28 41.41
C PRO A 864 2.27 51.80 42.77
N GLN A 865 1.77 51.23 43.88
CA GLN A 865 2.26 51.58 45.22
C GLN A 865 3.72 51.19 45.43
N PHE A 866 4.15 50.02 44.92
CA PHE A 866 5.55 49.63 44.94
C PHE A 866 6.40 50.60 44.10
N ASN A 867 6.01 50.90 42.87
CA ASN A 867 6.72 51.83 42.00
C ASN A 867 6.84 53.22 42.64
N LYS A 868 5.76 53.73 43.22
CA LYS A 868 5.78 55.03 43.92
C LYS A 868 6.73 55.03 45.11
N LYS A 869 6.74 53.98 45.93
CA LYS A 869 7.70 53.87 47.06
C LYS A 869 9.15 53.79 46.58
N VAL A 870 9.38 53.15 45.43
CA VAL A 870 10.69 53.08 44.79
C VAL A 870 11.11 54.46 44.25
N GLU A 871 10.20 55.20 43.63
CA GLU A 871 10.43 56.59 43.18
C GLU A 871 10.68 57.56 44.35
N ASP A 872 9.87 57.47 45.41
CA ASP A 872 9.96 58.30 46.61
C ASP A 872 11.29 58.09 47.37
N ALA A 873 11.92 56.91 47.22
CA ALA A 873 13.23 56.60 47.79
C ALA A 873 14.41 57.28 47.06
N LYS A 874 14.15 58.07 46.00
CA LYS A 874 15.11 58.92 45.25
C LYS A 874 16.45 58.25 44.94
N ILE A 875 16.50 57.44 43.88
CA ILE A 875 17.76 57.09 43.23
C ILE A 875 18.34 58.37 42.58
N PRO A 876 19.56 58.84 42.93
CA PRO A 876 20.15 60.00 42.28
C PRO A 876 20.43 59.70 40.80
N ALA A 877 19.90 60.54 39.90
CA ALA A 877 20.36 60.58 38.52
C ALA A 877 21.64 61.42 38.46
N VAL A 878 22.79 60.77 38.27
CA VAL A 878 24.11 61.36 37.99
C VAL A 878 24.84 61.98 39.20
N ASN A 879 25.98 61.39 39.57
CA ASN A 879 27.08 62.11 40.23
C ASN A 879 28.00 62.66 39.13
N LEU A 880 28.04 63.98 38.97
CA LEU A 880 29.14 64.66 38.28
C LEU A 880 30.31 64.82 39.28
N PRO A 881 31.57 64.64 38.85
CA PRO A 881 32.73 64.86 39.71
C PRO A 881 32.97 66.37 39.89
N GLU A 882 33.33 66.78 41.11
CA GLU A 882 33.99 68.07 41.36
C GLU A 882 35.40 67.80 41.93
N ASP A 883 36.38 68.32 41.18
CA ASP A 883 37.84 68.49 41.37
C ASP A 883 38.72 67.34 41.90
#